data_AF-A0A2V4WZW8-F1
#
_entry.id   AF-A0A2V4WZW8-F1
#
_cell.length_a   1.000
_cell.length_b   1.000
_cell.length_c   1.000
_cell.angle_alpha   90.00
_cell.angle_beta   90.00
_cell.angle_gamma   90.00
#
_symmetry.space_group_name_H-M   'P 1'
#
loop_
_entity.id
_entity.type
_entity.pdbx_description
1 polymer ?
#
loop_
_entity_poly.entity_id
_entity_poly.type
_entity_poly.pdbx_seq_one_letter_code
_entity_poly.pdbx_strand_id
1 'polypeptide(L)'
;MKTQLLFIVIFAFITRMHSQTTFTVNSPADLPDINLNDSVCADAQGNCTLRAAIQNANKTGDKDIIEFDISGNAPFVISVTDVMTPIQQPIIIDGRTQLDYINSPIIEIDGSNLTGNHNGLQLIGNSGGSEIYGLSIGGFKRLEVSPFSLGFGVFSNTGNHIFQSNYIGIKPDGTTVNSNTGGGLYFNNSGGNIIGGDLPNQGNVISGNTAGGLTFSGTSTNSEATNNLIQGNLIGTDATGTLNRGNRFNVQLIDAPNNVLGGNSEGARNIISGAFSSVESTVGTGVAIVGSESYGNSVIGNYIGTDITGTQAIPNVRGGVLVLFGANNNNIGTDNEGEGNLISGNGQYGIYLQGSTASPVVSNSIKGNYIGVDVTGNVAMPNSAGIMMLTGENNNNIIGGTTTNSKNVISGNTIGIGIRFGKNNQILGNYIGTNALGSAAVPNNIGINIEDGNNSIGGQVAGSRNVISGNTAGIYFEENNSSGCTVKGNYIGLDASGTAALPNTTGIWLAPTSVNISIGGTDPLDRNIISGNSGNGISIWGTSISIQNNYIGLNALGDAAIPNVTGVRLMAASTYTTIGGASALERNIISGNSDIGMFVSGESHSIKNNYIGLNPEGDGIIKNGNEGLVFNGSSPNTQVSENTISGNGTVSQQAKNVNFIGADNIHFYNNKVGTLPDGNSDVENLGVGLMLNNSSNNIIGGSSPNEANVFGSHNLTAISVVMASNSNTIGYNNIGIGADGTTNLGNGLQGISVTGANTGNAITKNTIANNQKGVELNPALGIPTQVTISENSIFSNSVLGIDLVGTTENDVDDADSGVNNLQNTPEISVIVNLGDDALEVTYSVPSSIVNSAYPMVIEFFGAANGQGKFFIEADSYSEPGDKTVILNLPTGYNVDDYLTIVATATDANGNTSEFGVSTDSTLSIEQVLKRTFNLYPNPVFNKLFVQAPSSRSYDLKLVNTLGQIVLIKKNNNDATELEISSLSKGLYFLNITSEEGDNQTIKFIKN
;
A
#
# COMPACT_ATOMS: atom_id res chain seq x y z
N MET A 1 -4.59 -5.04 56.40
CA MET A 1 -3.95 -4.87 57.73
C MET A 1 -2.83 -3.85 57.61
N LYS A 2 -3.03 -2.64 58.14
CA LYS A 2 -2.04 -1.83 58.88
C LYS A 2 -2.68 -0.50 59.25
N THR A 3 -3.11 -0.45 60.51
CA THR A 3 -3.50 0.69 61.31
C THR A 3 -2.30 1.58 61.63
N GLN A 4 -2.56 2.84 62.00
CA GLN A 4 -1.72 3.87 62.65
C GLN A 4 -1.66 5.16 61.80
N LEU A 5 -1.83 6.38 62.30
CA LEU A 5 -2.04 6.90 63.65
C LEU A 5 -2.72 8.28 63.47
N LEU A 6 -3.82 8.54 64.18
CA LEU A 6 -4.53 9.82 64.17
C LEU A 6 -3.82 10.79 65.13
N PHE A 7 -3.19 11.84 64.60
CA PHE A 7 -2.78 13.00 65.39
C PHE A 7 -3.87 14.07 65.27
N ILE A 8 -4.67 14.21 66.33
CA ILE A 8 -5.63 15.31 66.48
C ILE A 8 -4.84 16.54 66.93
N VAL A 9 -4.62 17.49 66.02
CA VAL A 9 -4.25 18.86 66.39
C VAL A 9 -5.54 19.66 66.50
N ILE A 10 -5.92 19.99 67.72
CA ILE A 10 -7.01 20.93 68.00
C ILE A 10 -6.48 22.33 67.66
N PHE A 11 -6.73 22.80 66.44
CA PHE A 11 -6.77 24.23 66.17
C PHE A 11 -8.14 24.73 66.61
N ALA A 12 -8.14 25.68 67.55
CA ALA A 12 -9.33 26.41 67.95
C ALA A 12 -9.89 27.13 66.72
N PHE A 13 -10.93 26.58 66.09
CA PHE A 13 -11.79 27.33 65.20
C PHE A 13 -12.47 28.41 66.04
N ILE A 14 -11.97 29.63 65.96
CA ILE A 14 -12.83 30.80 66.12
C ILE A 14 -13.74 30.76 64.89
N THR A 15 -14.92 30.16 65.04
CA THR A 15 -16.00 30.34 64.07
C THR A 15 -16.45 31.79 64.16
N ARG A 16 -15.79 32.64 63.38
CA ARG A 16 -16.40 33.87 62.92
C ARG A 16 -17.57 33.43 62.03
N MET A 17 -18.78 33.37 62.60
CA MET A 17 -19.98 33.52 61.80
C MET A 17 -19.87 34.90 61.18
N HIS A 18 -19.54 34.95 59.90
CA HIS A 18 -19.66 36.17 59.12
C HIS A 18 -20.91 36.01 58.25
N SER A 19 -21.78 37.01 58.33
CA SER A 19 -23.04 37.06 57.60
C SER A 19 -22.71 37.56 56.20
N GLN A 20 -22.85 36.71 55.20
CA GLN A 20 -22.91 37.12 53.80
C GLN A 20 -23.84 38.32 53.66
N THR A 21 -23.36 39.42 53.07
CA THR A 21 -24.11 40.66 52.91
C THR A 21 -24.60 40.79 51.46
N THR A 22 -25.82 41.27 51.28
CA THR A 22 -26.39 41.59 49.98
C THR A 22 -26.42 43.11 49.76
N PHE A 23 -25.84 43.58 48.67
CA PHE A 23 -25.91 44.97 48.21
C PHE A 23 -26.80 45.05 46.96
N THR A 24 -27.93 45.74 47.06
CA THR A 24 -28.88 45.88 45.94
C THR A 24 -28.59 47.16 45.16
N VAL A 25 -28.08 47.02 43.95
CA VAL A 25 -27.86 48.12 43.00
C VAL A 25 -29.20 48.64 42.50
N ASN A 26 -29.54 49.88 42.81
CA ASN A 26 -30.83 50.49 42.49
C ASN A 26 -30.73 51.70 41.54
N SER A 27 -29.52 52.02 41.07
CA SER A 27 -29.25 53.13 40.15
C SER A 27 -28.25 52.73 39.07
N PRO A 28 -28.44 53.17 37.80
CA PRO A 28 -27.48 52.95 36.73
C PRO A 28 -26.30 53.94 36.75
N ALA A 29 -26.24 54.84 37.74
CA ALA A 29 -25.13 55.79 37.88
C ALA A 29 -23.82 55.07 38.25
N ASP A 30 -22.67 55.70 37.93
CA ASP A 30 -21.33 55.19 38.21
C ASP A 30 -20.59 56.02 39.28
N LEU A 31 -21.28 56.30 40.39
CA LEU A 31 -20.73 57.13 41.47
C LEU A 31 -20.14 56.26 42.61
N PRO A 32 -19.03 56.67 43.23
CA PRO A 32 -18.47 55.93 44.36
C PRO A 32 -19.35 56.07 45.60
N ASP A 33 -19.14 55.17 46.55
CA ASP A 33 -19.72 55.29 47.88
C ASP A 33 -19.26 56.60 48.56
N ILE A 34 -20.19 57.35 49.15
CA ILE A 34 -19.89 58.64 49.78
C ILE A 34 -19.07 58.48 51.08
N ASN A 35 -19.17 57.33 51.75
CA ASN A 35 -18.48 57.04 53.00
C ASN A 35 -18.05 55.57 53.10
N LEU A 36 -16.89 55.27 52.52
CA LEU A 36 -16.28 53.94 52.57
C LEU A 36 -16.10 53.35 53.98
N ASN A 37 -16.14 54.15 55.06
CA ASN A 37 -15.93 53.66 56.42
C ASN A 37 -17.17 53.10 57.10
N ASP A 38 -18.37 53.24 56.53
CA ASP A 38 -19.58 52.64 57.10
C ASP A 38 -19.89 51.26 56.47
N SER A 39 -21.09 50.73 56.66
CA SER A 39 -21.55 49.46 56.06
C SER A 39 -22.75 49.65 55.15
N VAL A 40 -22.99 50.88 54.69
CA VAL A 40 -24.14 51.25 53.88
C VAL A 40 -23.66 51.50 52.46
N CYS A 41 -24.24 50.79 51.49
CA CYS A 41 -23.99 51.12 50.09
C CYS A 41 -24.80 52.36 49.69
N ALA A 42 -24.14 53.52 49.62
CA ALA A 42 -24.80 54.77 49.21
C ALA A 42 -23.83 55.73 48.51
N ASP A 43 -24.21 56.20 47.33
CA ASP A 43 -23.56 57.31 46.63
C ASP A 43 -23.99 58.67 47.22
N ALA A 44 -23.50 59.76 46.63
CA ALA A 44 -23.84 61.11 47.04
C ALA A 44 -25.32 61.49 46.89
N GLN A 45 -26.12 60.66 46.21
CA GLN A 45 -27.55 60.81 45.99
C GLN A 45 -28.36 59.79 46.82
N GLY A 46 -27.70 58.96 47.64
CA GLY A 46 -28.33 57.94 48.46
C GLY A 46 -28.67 56.64 47.71
N ASN A 47 -28.19 56.47 46.48
CA ASN A 47 -28.40 55.25 45.71
C ASN A 47 -27.23 54.28 45.90
N CYS A 48 -27.48 52.98 45.83
CA CYS A 48 -26.42 51.99 45.74
C CYS A 48 -26.11 51.78 44.24
N THR A 49 -24.96 52.27 43.79
CA THR A 49 -24.44 52.03 42.44
C THR A 49 -23.62 50.73 42.41
N LEU A 50 -23.35 50.18 41.22
CA LEU A 50 -22.45 49.01 41.10
C LEU A 50 -21.06 49.31 41.68
N ARG A 51 -20.54 50.52 41.46
CA ARG A 51 -19.25 50.96 42.01
C ARG A 51 -19.26 50.99 43.54
N ALA A 52 -20.27 51.60 44.14
CA ALA A 52 -20.43 51.64 45.59
C ALA A 52 -20.61 50.22 46.17
N ALA A 53 -21.36 49.35 45.50
CA ALA A 53 -21.56 47.97 45.92
C ALA A 53 -20.24 47.17 45.93
N ILE A 54 -19.43 47.25 44.87
CA ILE A 54 -18.11 46.60 44.81
C ILE A 54 -17.18 47.15 45.90
N GLN A 55 -17.18 48.48 46.11
CA GLN A 55 -16.38 49.10 47.17
C GLN A 55 -16.79 48.60 48.56
N ASN A 56 -18.07 48.34 48.78
CA ASN A 56 -18.58 47.79 50.03
C ASN A 56 -18.23 46.31 50.21
N ALA A 57 -18.42 45.48 49.19
CA ALA A 57 -18.07 44.06 49.21
C ALA A 57 -16.56 43.84 49.44
N ASN A 58 -15.70 44.71 48.90
CA ASN A 58 -14.25 44.64 49.12
C ASN A 58 -13.81 44.82 50.59
N LYS A 59 -14.69 45.32 51.47
CA LYS A 59 -14.40 45.51 52.89
C LYS A 59 -14.56 44.23 53.70
N THR A 60 -15.31 43.25 53.19
CA THR A 60 -15.57 41.99 53.88
C THR A 60 -14.58 40.93 53.39
N GLY A 61 -14.39 39.86 54.16
CA GLY A 61 -13.64 38.68 53.70
C GLY A 61 -14.57 37.59 53.14
N ASP A 62 -15.87 37.92 53.04
CA ASP A 62 -16.94 36.98 52.75
C ASP A 62 -17.36 37.07 51.29
N LYS A 63 -18.02 36.02 50.80
CA LYS A 63 -18.54 35.99 49.45
C LYS A 63 -19.86 36.76 49.35
N ASP A 64 -19.80 38.08 49.42
CA ASP A 64 -20.96 38.97 49.38
C ASP A 64 -21.69 38.90 48.03
N ILE A 65 -22.97 39.33 48.02
CA ILE A 65 -23.85 39.29 46.85
C ILE A 65 -24.16 40.72 46.40
N ILE A 66 -24.01 40.99 45.11
CA ILE A 66 -24.51 42.17 44.42
C ILE A 66 -25.71 41.73 43.57
N GLU A 67 -26.87 42.28 43.90
CA GLU A 67 -28.14 42.09 43.17
C GLU A 67 -28.58 43.40 42.53
N PHE A 68 -29.54 43.37 41.63
CA PHE A 68 -30.00 44.54 40.87
C PHE A 68 -31.52 44.72 41.03
N ASP A 69 -31.94 45.95 41.35
CA ASP A 69 -33.34 46.40 41.37
C ASP A 69 -33.40 47.86 40.87
N ILE A 70 -32.94 48.07 39.64
CA ILE A 70 -32.90 49.37 39.00
C ILE A 70 -34.29 49.72 38.48
N SER A 71 -34.80 50.89 38.86
CA SER A 71 -36.08 51.41 38.37
C SER A 71 -35.96 51.90 36.92
N GLY A 72 -36.95 51.60 36.07
CA GLY A 72 -37.00 52.07 34.69
C GLY A 72 -37.37 50.97 33.70
N ASN A 73 -36.95 51.12 32.45
CA ASN A 73 -37.14 50.12 31.40
C ASN A 73 -35.78 49.57 30.95
N ALA A 74 -35.70 48.27 30.69
CA ALA A 74 -34.53 47.63 30.11
C ALA A 74 -34.23 48.15 28.68
N PRO A 75 -32.96 48.12 28.23
CA PRO A 75 -31.77 47.73 28.99
C PRO A 75 -31.33 48.82 29.99
N PHE A 76 -30.85 48.38 31.16
CA PHE A 76 -30.30 49.26 32.19
C PHE A 76 -28.79 49.45 31.98
N VAL A 77 -28.42 50.60 31.42
CA VAL A 77 -27.04 50.89 31.01
C VAL A 77 -26.28 51.64 32.11
N ILE A 78 -25.32 50.97 32.72
CA ILE A 78 -24.32 51.55 33.63
C ILE A 78 -23.17 52.10 32.77
N SER A 79 -23.24 53.40 32.47
CA SER A 79 -22.18 54.10 31.74
C SER A 79 -20.99 54.37 32.66
N VAL A 80 -19.88 53.66 32.43
CA VAL A 80 -18.67 53.81 33.24
C VAL A 80 -17.98 55.13 32.87
N THR A 81 -17.72 55.97 33.88
CA THR A 81 -17.16 57.32 33.72
C THR A 81 -15.76 57.49 34.31
N ASP A 82 -15.36 56.59 35.22
CA ASP A 82 -14.02 56.54 35.80
C ASP A 82 -13.55 55.07 35.96
N VAL A 83 -12.26 54.83 36.20
CA VAL A 83 -11.68 53.49 36.36
C VAL A 83 -12.48 52.67 37.37
N MET A 84 -13.02 51.52 36.95
CA MET A 84 -13.77 50.65 37.87
C MET A 84 -12.91 50.21 39.05
N THR A 85 -13.51 50.16 40.24
CA THR A 85 -12.80 49.65 41.43
C THR A 85 -12.54 48.14 41.25
N PRO A 86 -11.29 47.65 41.41
CA PRO A 86 -11.03 46.23 41.32
C PRO A 86 -11.74 45.44 42.43
N ILE A 87 -12.24 44.27 42.09
CA ILE A 87 -12.79 43.28 43.02
C ILE A 87 -11.62 42.57 43.68
N GLN A 88 -11.53 42.66 45.00
CA GLN A 88 -10.41 42.17 45.81
C GLN A 88 -10.78 40.99 46.72
N GLN A 89 -12.07 40.67 46.80
CA GLN A 89 -12.64 39.64 47.67
C GLN A 89 -13.62 38.79 46.86
N PRO A 90 -13.89 37.53 47.25
CA PRO A 90 -14.86 36.70 46.55
C PRO A 90 -16.21 37.39 46.51
N ILE A 91 -16.90 37.38 45.38
CA ILE A 91 -18.20 38.06 45.25
C ILE A 91 -19.13 37.31 44.30
N ILE A 92 -20.44 37.48 44.46
CA ILE A 92 -21.44 37.10 43.47
C ILE A 92 -22.00 38.40 42.88
N ILE A 93 -21.92 38.59 41.57
CA ILE A 93 -22.60 39.67 40.86
C ILE A 93 -23.67 39.02 39.98
N ASP A 94 -24.94 39.20 40.33
CA ASP A 94 -26.03 38.51 39.67
C ASP A 94 -27.03 39.45 38.99
N GLY A 95 -26.78 39.75 37.71
CA GLY A 95 -27.67 40.55 36.86
C GLY A 95 -29.03 39.89 36.59
N ARG A 96 -29.19 38.59 36.89
CA ARG A 96 -30.46 37.85 36.71
C ARG A 96 -31.49 38.21 37.78
N THR A 97 -31.05 38.88 38.85
CA THR A 97 -31.91 39.36 39.93
C THR A 97 -32.74 40.58 39.53
N GLN A 98 -32.33 41.31 38.48
CA GLN A 98 -33.08 42.43 37.94
C GLN A 98 -34.47 41.97 37.45
N LEU A 99 -35.50 42.71 37.84
CA LEU A 99 -36.86 42.50 37.34
C LEU A 99 -36.88 42.52 35.80
N ASP A 100 -37.68 41.64 35.20
CA ASP A 100 -37.81 41.42 33.75
C ASP A 100 -36.64 40.70 33.06
N TYR A 101 -35.67 40.16 33.82
CA TYR A 101 -34.69 39.26 33.24
C TYR A 101 -35.37 37.99 32.69
N ILE A 102 -35.24 37.76 31.38
CA ILE A 102 -35.74 36.54 30.71
C ILE A 102 -34.61 35.98 29.85
N ASN A 103 -33.84 35.05 30.43
CA ASN A 103 -32.79 34.25 29.77
C ASN A 103 -31.71 35.05 28.99
N SER A 104 -31.67 36.37 29.11
CA SER A 104 -30.75 37.25 28.39
C SER A 104 -30.39 38.46 29.26
N PRO A 105 -29.13 38.92 29.24
CA PRO A 105 -28.70 40.10 29.99
C PRO A 105 -29.53 41.35 29.68
N ILE A 106 -29.94 42.05 30.73
CA ILE A 106 -30.59 43.37 30.63
C ILE A 106 -29.83 44.47 31.39
N ILE A 107 -28.78 44.10 32.15
CA ILE A 107 -27.83 45.03 32.76
C ILE A 107 -26.62 45.15 31.82
N GLU A 108 -26.34 46.36 31.32
CA GLU A 108 -25.17 46.66 30.49
C GLU A 108 -24.15 47.48 31.29
N ILE A 109 -22.89 47.04 31.32
CA ILE A 109 -21.73 47.79 31.79
C ILE A 109 -21.02 48.31 30.54
N ASP A 110 -21.18 49.60 30.25
CA ASP A 110 -20.65 50.24 29.05
C ASP A 110 -19.46 51.16 29.35
N GLY A 111 -18.28 50.74 28.91
CA GLY A 111 -17.03 51.50 29.01
C GLY A 111 -16.81 52.53 27.89
N SER A 112 -17.73 52.66 26.93
CA SER A 112 -17.52 53.47 25.71
C SER A 112 -17.23 54.96 25.98
N ASN A 113 -17.70 55.48 27.12
CA ASN A 113 -17.56 56.86 27.57
C ASN A 113 -16.33 57.13 28.45
N LEU A 114 -15.52 56.11 28.78
CA LEU A 114 -14.31 56.29 29.58
C LEU A 114 -13.28 57.17 28.86
N THR A 115 -12.79 58.20 29.57
CA THR A 115 -11.65 58.99 29.11
C THR A 115 -10.35 58.24 29.44
N GLY A 116 -9.77 57.54 28.46
CA GLY A 116 -8.53 56.78 28.62
C GLY A 116 -8.71 55.27 28.45
N ASN A 117 -7.60 54.54 28.50
CA ASN A 117 -7.58 53.10 28.22
C ASN A 117 -7.56 52.33 29.54
N HIS A 118 -8.64 51.62 29.83
CA HIS A 118 -8.82 50.88 31.09
C HIS A 118 -9.52 49.55 30.83
N ASN A 119 -9.37 48.61 31.74
CA ASN A 119 -10.17 47.39 31.76
C ASN A 119 -11.55 47.66 32.38
N GLY A 120 -12.51 46.80 32.09
CA GLY A 120 -13.78 46.71 32.80
C GLY A 120 -13.61 46.06 34.17
N LEU A 121 -14.33 44.98 34.43
CA LEU A 121 -14.25 44.29 35.72
C LEU A 121 -12.85 43.69 35.92
N GLN A 122 -12.28 43.91 37.09
CA GLN A 122 -10.95 43.40 37.45
C GLN A 122 -11.05 42.53 38.70
N LEU A 123 -10.75 41.24 38.56
CA LEU A 123 -10.71 40.26 39.65
C LEU A 123 -9.25 40.08 40.07
N ILE A 124 -8.89 40.66 41.20
CA ILE A 124 -7.51 40.66 41.72
C ILE A 124 -7.45 40.36 43.21
N GLY A 125 -6.24 40.21 43.75
CA GLY A 125 -6.05 40.02 45.19
C GLY A 125 -6.62 38.69 45.68
N ASN A 126 -7.63 38.71 46.56
CA ASN A 126 -8.27 37.52 47.11
C ASN A 126 -9.63 37.20 46.44
N SER A 127 -9.90 37.73 45.25
CA SER A 127 -11.19 37.53 44.57
C SER A 127 -11.48 36.10 44.09
N GLY A 128 -10.58 35.15 44.33
CA GLY A 128 -10.76 33.77 43.89
C GLY A 128 -12.08 33.17 44.37
N GLY A 129 -12.79 32.47 43.48
CA GLY A 129 -14.13 31.96 43.79
C GLY A 129 -15.28 32.90 43.44
N SER A 130 -15.03 34.07 42.84
CA SER A 130 -16.11 34.99 42.43
C SER A 130 -16.99 34.44 41.32
N GLU A 131 -18.27 34.82 41.30
CA GLU A 131 -19.27 34.39 40.33
C GLU A 131 -19.94 35.61 39.68
N ILE A 132 -20.07 35.59 38.35
CA ILE A 132 -20.62 36.70 37.57
C ILE A 132 -21.69 36.15 36.61
N TYR A 133 -22.91 36.66 36.76
CA TYR A 133 -24.09 36.18 36.04
C TYR A 133 -24.86 37.29 35.32
N GLY A 134 -25.31 37.01 34.09
CA GLY A 134 -26.38 37.78 33.45
C GLY A 134 -26.04 39.23 33.06
N LEU A 135 -24.76 39.56 32.86
CA LEU A 135 -24.31 40.93 32.50
C LEU A 135 -23.96 41.04 31.02
N SER A 136 -24.21 42.22 30.43
CA SER A 136 -23.59 42.65 29.17
C SER A 136 -22.40 43.57 29.49
N ILE A 137 -21.20 43.27 28.99
CA ILE A 137 -19.97 44.03 29.30
C ILE A 137 -19.25 44.39 28.00
N GLY A 138 -19.12 45.69 27.72
CA GLY A 138 -18.58 46.18 26.44
C GLY A 138 -17.98 47.57 26.49
N GLY A 139 -17.34 47.97 25.39
CA GLY A 139 -16.89 49.35 25.15
C GLY A 139 -15.52 49.73 25.72
N PHE A 140 -14.76 48.78 26.28
CA PHE A 140 -13.46 49.07 26.90
C PHE A 140 -12.31 49.20 25.88
N LYS A 141 -11.54 50.29 25.99
CA LYS A 141 -10.48 50.66 25.02
C LYS A 141 -9.07 50.30 25.51
N ARG A 142 -8.27 49.68 24.63
CA ARG A 142 -6.86 49.34 24.85
C ARG A 142 -5.95 50.49 24.43
N LEU A 143 -4.68 50.41 24.83
CA LEU A 143 -3.65 51.29 24.28
C LEU A 143 -3.48 51.07 22.77
N GLU A 144 -3.52 52.16 21.99
CA GLU A 144 -3.27 52.14 20.54
C GLU A 144 -1.79 51.96 20.18
N VAL A 145 -0.90 52.08 21.17
CA VAL A 145 0.54 51.88 21.02
C VAL A 145 1.01 50.72 21.88
N SER A 146 2.05 50.03 21.42
CA SER A 146 2.72 48.94 22.14
C SER A 146 3.00 49.35 23.61
N PRO A 147 2.66 48.52 24.61
CA PRO A 147 2.44 47.07 24.52
C PRO A 147 1.00 46.62 24.18
N PHE A 148 0.11 47.50 23.70
CA PHE A 148 -1.29 47.16 23.36
C PHE A 148 -2.06 46.50 24.52
N SER A 149 -1.77 46.90 25.76
CA SER A 149 -2.42 46.40 26.97
C SER A 149 -3.72 47.16 27.29
N LEU A 150 -4.45 46.66 28.29
CA LEU A 150 -5.75 47.17 28.77
C LEU A 150 -6.89 46.95 27.76
N GLY A 151 -8.09 47.46 28.05
CA GLY A 151 -9.26 47.32 27.19
C GLY A 151 -9.91 45.94 27.21
N PHE A 152 -9.66 45.14 28.25
CA PHE A 152 -10.37 43.89 28.47
C PHE A 152 -11.75 44.17 29.08
N GLY A 153 -12.79 43.44 28.66
CA GLY A 153 -14.10 43.50 29.31
C GLY A 153 -14.02 42.98 30.75
N VAL A 154 -13.33 41.87 30.95
CA VAL A 154 -12.95 41.33 32.26
C VAL A 154 -11.49 40.91 32.25
N PHE A 155 -10.75 41.33 33.27
CA PHE A 155 -9.38 40.91 33.53
C PHE A 155 -9.30 40.21 34.89
N SER A 156 -8.63 39.06 34.96
CA SER A 156 -8.39 38.36 36.22
C SER A 156 -6.95 37.88 36.36
N ASN A 157 -6.40 37.96 37.57
CA ASN A 157 -5.18 37.25 37.97
C ASN A 157 -5.42 36.31 39.17
N THR A 158 -6.69 36.02 39.49
CA THR A 158 -7.11 35.02 40.50
C THR A 158 -7.94 33.94 39.83
N GLY A 159 -8.08 32.76 40.46
CA GLY A 159 -8.75 31.59 39.88
C GLY A 159 -10.08 31.19 40.51
N ASN A 160 -10.61 30.05 40.07
CA ASN A 160 -11.85 29.43 40.56
C ASN A 160 -13.12 30.26 40.34
N HIS A 161 -13.16 31.09 39.30
CA HIS A 161 -14.32 31.93 39.00
C HIS A 161 -15.40 31.19 38.23
N ILE A 162 -16.65 31.65 38.33
CA ILE A 162 -17.78 31.19 37.50
C ILE A 162 -18.30 32.37 36.68
N PHE A 163 -18.41 32.20 35.37
CA PHE A 163 -19.04 33.16 34.46
C PHE A 163 -20.14 32.47 33.69
N GLN A 164 -21.40 32.88 33.88
CA GLN A 164 -22.53 32.26 33.17
C GLN A 164 -23.55 33.29 32.70
N SER A 165 -24.22 32.98 31.59
CA SER A 165 -25.29 33.81 31.03
C SER A 165 -24.88 35.25 30.68
N ASN A 166 -23.58 35.55 30.51
CA ASN A 166 -23.08 36.90 30.23
C ASN A 166 -22.91 37.14 28.73
N TYR A 167 -23.06 38.40 28.31
CA TYR A 167 -22.73 38.89 26.96
C TYR A 167 -21.47 39.76 27.03
N ILE A 168 -20.38 39.35 26.41
CA ILE A 168 -19.08 40.02 26.49
C ILE A 168 -18.68 40.55 25.11
N GLY A 169 -18.70 41.87 24.95
CA GLY A 169 -18.39 42.58 23.69
C GLY A 169 -19.59 42.81 22.77
N ILE A 170 -20.79 42.42 23.19
CA ILE A 170 -22.07 42.73 22.54
C ILE A 170 -23.08 43.28 23.54
N LYS A 171 -24.05 44.05 23.04
CA LYS A 171 -25.11 44.68 23.82
C LYS A 171 -26.20 43.68 24.28
N PRO A 172 -27.08 44.06 25.21
CA PRO A 172 -28.23 43.26 25.66
C PRO A 172 -29.14 42.71 24.56
N ASP A 173 -29.18 43.35 23.39
CA ASP A 173 -29.95 42.85 22.23
C ASP A 173 -29.39 41.56 21.61
N GLY A 174 -28.22 41.11 22.06
CA GLY A 174 -27.58 39.87 21.61
C GLY A 174 -26.96 39.95 20.22
N THR A 175 -26.95 41.11 19.56
CA THR A 175 -26.45 41.23 18.17
C THR A 175 -25.59 42.46 17.91
N THR A 176 -25.83 43.58 18.60
CA THR A 176 -25.08 44.81 18.39
C THR A 176 -23.72 44.72 19.07
N VAL A 177 -22.65 44.94 18.31
CA VAL A 177 -21.28 44.91 18.82
C VAL A 177 -21.02 46.15 19.70
N ASN A 178 -20.48 45.92 20.90
CA ASN A 178 -19.91 46.94 21.78
C ASN A 178 -18.48 46.51 22.15
N SER A 179 -17.57 46.61 21.19
CA SER A 179 -16.25 45.98 21.24
C SER A 179 -15.42 46.34 22.47
N ASN A 180 -14.88 45.31 23.13
CA ASN A 180 -13.70 45.47 23.96
C ASN A 180 -12.47 45.29 23.07
N THR A 181 -11.60 46.30 23.05
CA THR A 181 -10.51 46.34 22.07
C THR A 181 -9.24 45.61 22.52
N GLY A 182 -9.10 45.38 23.82
CA GLY A 182 -8.06 44.54 24.43
C GLY A 182 -8.42 43.07 24.48
N GLY A 183 -9.72 42.75 24.59
CA GLY A 183 -10.26 41.40 24.56
C GLY A 183 -11.53 41.27 25.42
N GLY A 184 -12.22 40.15 25.33
CA GLY A 184 -13.42 39.88 26.13
C GLY A 184 -13.06 39.53 27.58
N LEU A 185 -12.74 38.25 27.81
CA LEU A 185 -12.31 37.70 29.10
C LEU A 185 -10.83 37.33 29.03
N TYR A 186 -10.01 37.90 29.91
CA TYR A 186 -8.58 37.62 29.99
C TYR A 186 -8.18 37.13 31.38
N PHE A 187 -7.69 35.89 31.46
CA PHE A 187 -7.18 35.26 32.67
C PHE A 187 -5.65 35.16 32.60
N ASN A 188 -4.99 35.89 33.47
CA ASN A 188 -3.54 35.94 33.59
C ASN A 188 -3.07 34.96 34.66
N ASN A 189 -2.44 33.87 34.24
CA ASN A 189 -1.90 32.79 35.06
C ASN A 189 -2.89 32.34 36.14
N SER A 190 -4.12 32.00 35.71
CA SER A 190 -5.24 31.70 36.58
C SER A 190 -6.00 30.45 36.12
N GLY A 191 -6.30 29.56 37.07
CA GLY A 191 -6.89 28.25 36.84
C GLY A 191 -8.18 27.98 37.59
N GLY A 192 -8.81 26.85 37.29
CA GLY A 192 -10.04 26.39 37.95
C GLY A 192 -11.29 27.18 37.56
N ASN A 193 -11.24 28.01 36.53
CA ASN A 193 -12.39 28.85 36.14
C ASN A 193 -13.41 28.05 35.31
N ILE A 194 -14.69 28.33 35.53
CA ILE A 194 -15.82 27.78 34.78
C ILE A 194 -16.43 28.89 33.93
N ILE A 195 -16.32 28.76 32.62
CA ILE A 195 -16.87 29.69 31.65
C ILE A 195 -18.04 29.01 30.96
N GLY A 196 -19.25 29.40 31.35
CA GLY A 196 -20.51 28.84 30.91
C GLY A 196 -20.93 27.64 31.76
N GLY A 197 -21.61 26.67 31.17
CA GLY A 197 -22.13 25.49 31.84
C GLY A 197 -22.89 24.59 30.87
N ASP A 198 -23.28 23.41 31.33
CA ASP A 198 -23.93 22.37 30.52
C ASP A 198 -25.46 22.38 30.62
N LEU A 199 -26.05 23.27 31.42
CA LEU A 199 -27.50 23.47 31.48
C LEU A 199 -27.94 24.62 30.55
N PRO A 200 -29.20 24.59 30.06
CA PRO A 200 -29.77 25.67 29.26
C PRO A 200 -29.55 27.06 29.90
N ASN A 201 -29.20 28.04 29.06
CA ASN A 201 -28.96 29.44 29.42
C ASN A 201 -27.76 29.70 30.36
N GLN A 202 -26.94 28.70 30.72
CA GLN A 202 -25.69 28.95 31.45
C GLN A 202 -24.56 29.48 30.55
N GLY A 203 -24.64 29.21 29.23
CA GLY A 203 -23.67 29.69 28.24
C GLY A 203 -23.51 31.21 28.19
N ASN A 204 -22.29 31.67 27.96
CA ASN A 204 -22.00 33.07 27.66
C ASN A 204 -22.01 33.31 26.15
N VAL A 205 -22.25 34.56 25.74
CA VAL A 205 -21.99 35.04 24.38
C VAL A 205 -20.75 35.93 24.40
N ILE A 206 -19.64 35.50 23.80
CA ILE A 206 -18.34 36.20 23.86
C ILE A 206 -17.92 36.58 22.44
N SER A 207 -18.22 37.81 22.03
CA SER A 207 -18.25 38.20 20.62
C SER A 207 -17.92 39.68 20.42
N GLY A 208 -17.47 40.05 19.22
CA GLY A 208 -17.26 41.45 18.82
C GLY A 208 -16.01 42.10 19.41
N ASN A 209 -15.12 41.36 20.06
CA ASN A 209 -13.89 41.89 20.66
C ASN A 209 -12.76 41.94 19.62
N THR A 210 -11.94 43.01 19.60
CA THR A 210 -10.96 43.20 18.50
C THR A 210 -9.64 42.44 18.69
N ALA A 211 -9.51 41.68 19.78
CA ALA A 211 -8.36 40.85 20.13
C ALA A 211 -8.86 39.43 20.50
N GLY A 212 -8.47 38.89 21.66
CA GLY A 212 -8.99 37.61 22.16
C GLY A 212 -10.42 37.74 22.68
N GLY A 213 -11.32 36.82 22.33
CA GLY A 213 -12.63 36.69 22.97
C GLY A 213 -12.46 36.14 24.39
N LEU A 214 -11.87 34.96 24.50
CA LEU A 214 -11.48 34.31 25.75
C LEU A 214 -10.01 33.91 25.71
N THR A 215 -9.21 34.40 26.66
CA THR A 215 -7.78 34.13 26.71
C THR A 215 -7.38 33.63 28.10
N PHE A 216 -6.72 32.47 28.14
CA PHE A 216 -5.96 31.99 29.29
C PHE A 216 -4.47 32.07 28.94
N SER A 217 -3.74 32.95 29.63
CA SER A 217 -2.31 33.15 29.42
C SER A 217 -1.55 32.73 30.67
N GLY A 218 -0.77 31.67 30.59
CA GLY A 218 0.08 31.18 31.66
C GLY A 218 1.51 31.70 31.61
N THR A 219 2.38 31.04 32.37
CA THR A 219 3.83 31.24 32.37
C THR A 219 4.52 30.10 31.62
N SER A 220 5.69 30.38 31.04
CA SER A 220 6.49 29.40 30.30
C SER A 220 7.07 28.25 31.15
N THR A 221 6.80 28.26 32.47
CA THR A 221 7.13 27.19 33.42
C THR A 221 6.11 27.21 34.55
N ASN A 222 5.63 26.05 35.00
CA ASN A 222 4.71 25.91 36.15
C ASN A 222 3.47 26.81 36.04
N SER A 223 2.86 26.83 34.85
CA SER A 223 1.66 27.62 34.59
C SER A 223 0.51 27.28 35.54
N GLU A 224 -0.11 28.30 36.11
CA GLU A 224 -1.33 28.19 36.92
C GLU A 224 -2.59 28.36 36.06
N ALA A 225 -2.44 28.62 34.75
CA ALA A 225 -3.56 28.69 33.80
C ALA A 225 -4.10 27.29 33.43
N THR A 226 -4.51 26.53 34.45
CA THR A 226 -4.84 25.11 34.36
C THR A 226 -6.23 24.78 34.89
N ASN A 227 -6.80 23.65 34.47
CA ASN A 227 -8.09 23.15 34.91
C ASN A 227 -9.25 24.14 34.68
N ASN A 228 -9.17 24.95 33.63
CA ASN A 228 -10.29 25.79 33.22
C ASN A 228 -11.28 24.96 32.38
N LEU A 229 -12.57 25.15 32.62
CA LEU A 229 -13.67 24.46 31.96
C LEU A 229 -14.52 25.46 31.17
N ILE A 230 -14.65 25.26 29.87
CA ILE A 230 -15.35 26.17 28.95
C ILE A 230 -16.48 25.38 28.28
N GLN A 231 -17.74 25.65 28.63
CA GLN A 231 -18.89 24.83 28.20
C GLN A 231 -20.11 25.67 27.81
N GLY A 232 -20.82 25.23 26.77
CA GLY A 232 -22.12 25.78 26.38
C GLY A 232 -22.08 27.22 25.84
N ASN A 233 -20.92 27.76 25.49
CA ASN A 233 -20.78 29.16 25.09
C ASN A 233 -20.98 29.37 23.58
N LEU A 234 -21.47 30.55 23.22
CA LEU A 234 -21.45 31.09 21.86
C LEU A 234 -20.29 32.09 21.76
N ILE A 235 -19.25 31.76 20.99
CA ILE A 235 -18.02 32.56 20.90
C ILE A 235 -17.81 32.98 19.44
N GLY A 236 -17.90 34.29 19.20
CA GLY A 236 -17.76 34.90 17.87
C GLY A 236 -19.03 34.86 17.00
N THR A 237 -20.17 34.50 17.58
CA THR A 237 -21.49 34.60 16.96
C THR A 237 -22.40 35.55 17.73
N ASP A 238 -23.55 35.91 17.16
CA ASP A 238 -24.62 36.57 17.92
C ASP A 238 -25.27 35.60 18.92
N ALA A 239 -26.18 36.10 19.77
CA ALA A 239 -26.86 35.29 20.78
C ALA A 239 -27.75 34.17 20.20
N THR A 240 -28.06 34.20 18.90
CA THR A 240 -28.77 33.12 18.21
C THR A 240 -27.83 32.02 17.71
N GLY A 241 -26.52 32.28 17.64
CA GLY A 241 -25.53 31.36 17.09
C GLY A 241 -25.56 31.27 15.56
N THR A 242 -26.17 32.24 14.87
CA THR A 242 -26.39 32.19 13.40
C THR A 242 -25.74 33.32 12.62
N LEU A 243 -25.36 34.43 13.28
CA LEU A 243 -24.70 35.57 12.64
C LEU A 243 -23.25 35.71 13.10
N ASN A 244 -22.35 36.02 12.16
CA ASN A 244 -20.95 36.31 12.48
C ASN A 244 -20.83 37.59 13.32
N ARG A 245 -20.26 37.47 14.52
CA ARG A 245 -19.83 38.57 15.41
C ARG A 245 -18.44 38.26 15.98
N GLY A 246 -17.54 37.76 15.13
CA GLY A 246 -16.27 37.17 15.53
C GLY A 246 -15.39 38.06 16.37
N ASN A 247 -14.55 37.43 17.18
CA ASN A 247 -13.36 38.05 17.75
C ASN A 247 -12.16 37.88 16.81
N ARG A 248 -11.00 38.49 17.09
CA ARG A 248 -9.78 38.18 16.31
C ARG A 248 -9.30 36.75 16.57
N PHE A 249 -9.27 36.35 17.83
CA PHE A 249 -9.12 34.97 18.27
C PHE A 249 -10.30 34.66 19.17
N ASN A 250 -11.09 33.64 18.87
CA ASN A 250 -12.24 33.33 19.73
C ASN A 250 -11.78 32.76 21.08
N VAL A 251 -10.91 31.75 21.07
CA VAL A 251 -10.28 31.19 22.28
C VAL A 251 -8.77 31.07 22.11
N GLN A 252 -8.01 31.45 23.16
CA GLN A 252 -6.56 31.29 23.21
C GLN A 252 -6.12 30.63 24.53
N LEU A 253 -5.32 29.58 24.41
CA LEU A 253 -4.59 28.91 25.47
C LEU A 253 -3.10 29.14 25.22
N ILE A 254 -2.46 30.01 26.00
CA ILE A 254 -1.06 30.38 25.82
C ILE A 254 -0.31 29.92 27.06
N ASP A 255 0.61 28.97 26.90
CA ASP A 255 1.29 28.28 28.00
C ASP A 255 0.31 27.86 29.11
N ALA A 256 -0.84 27.31 28.72
CA ALA A 256 -1.97 27.01 29.59
C ALA A 256 -2.30 25.51 29.52
N PRO A 257 -1.91 24.70 30.51
CA PRO A 257 -2.06 23.26 30.46
C PRO A 257 -3.40 22.76 31.03
N ASN A 258 -3.83 21.55 30.66
CA ASN A 258 -4.95 20.80 31.26
C ASN A 258 -6.30 21.55 31.30
N ASN A 259 -6.62 22.31 30.26
CA ASN A 259 -7.92 22.97 30.13
C ASN A 259 -8.87 22.15 29.25
N VAL A 260 -10.18 22.26 29.51
CA VAL A 260 -11.22 21.54 28.78
C VAL A 260 -12.15 22.53 28.09
N LEU A 261 -12.22 22.45 26.77
CA LEU A 261 -13.16 23.19 25.93
C LEU A 261 -14.23 22.22 25.44
N GLY A 262 -15.43 22.34 25.99
CA GLY A 262 -16.62 21.59 25.62
C GLY A 262 -16.89 20.40 26.53
N GLY A 263 -17.51 19.36 25.99
CA GLY A 263 -17.89 18.15 26.69
C GLY A 263 -18.66 17.18 25.79
N ASN A 264 -19.09 16.05 26.33
CA ASN A 264 -19.76 14.99 25.58
C ASN A 264 -21.28 15.17 25.44
N SER A 265 -21.86 16.25 25.96
CA SER A 265 -23.29 16.57 25.89
C SER A 265 -23.54 17.79 24.99
N GLU A 266 -24.74 17.89 24.43
CA GLU A 266 -25.14 19.07 23.64
C GLU A 266 -25.10 20.36 24.45
N GLY A 267 -25.43 20.31 25.74
CA GLY A 267 -25.36 21.48 26.62
C GLY A 267 -23.93 21.96 26.88
N ALA A 268 -22.94 21.06 26.87
CA ALA A 268 -21.54 21.41 27.05
C ALA A 268 -20.88 21.96 25.76
N ARG A 269 -21.49 21.77 24.59
CA ARG A 269 -20.96 22.17 23.27
C ARG A 269 -20.79 23.68 23.18
N ASN A 270 -19.57 24.14 22.87
CA ASN A 270 -19.37 25.53 22.47
C ASN A 270 -19.55 25.67 20.95
N ILE A 271 -20.05 26.82 20.52
CA ILE A 271 -20.06 27.27 19.12
C ILE A 271 -18.97 28.32 18.97
N ILE A 272 -17.90 28.03 18.22
CA ILE A 272 -16.67 28.84 18.13
C ILE A 272 -16.42 29.23 16.67
N SER A 273 -16.97 30.36 16.26
CA SER A 273 -17.11 30.68 14.83
C SER A 273 -16.93 32.16 14.53
N GLY A 274 -16.82 32.49 13.23
CA GLY A 274 -16.82 33.88 12.76
C GLY A 274 -15.53 34.67 13.00
N ALA A 275 -14.47 34.07 13.56
CA ALA A 275 -13.27 34.82 13.93
C ALA A 275 -12.66 35.54 12.72
N PHE A 276 -12.44 36.85 12.87
CA PHE A 276 -11.96 37.73 11.80
C PHE A 276 -11.10 38.88 12.35
N SER A 277 -10.27 39.47 11.48
CA SER A 277 -9.58 40.73 11.78
C SER A 277 -9.90 41.79 10.74
N SER A 278 -10.26 42.99 11.18
CA SER A 278 -10.49 44.15 10.29
C SER A 278 -9.21 44.74 9.71
N VAL A 279 -8.04 44.38 10.26
CA VAL A 279 -6.72 44.92 9.85
C VAL A 279 -5.89 43.91 9.05
N GLU A 280 -6.19 42.61 9.14
CA GLU A 280 -5.44 41.55 8.47
C GLU A 280 -6.39 40.44 8.00
N SER A 281 -6.71 40.41 6.71
CA SER A 281 -7.71 39.49 6.12
C SER A 281 -7.32 38.02 6.14
N THR A 282 -6.13 37.68 6.63
CA THR A 282 -5.61 36.32 6.78
C THR A 282 -5.59 35.86 8.24
N VAL A 283 -6.10 36.68 9.16
CA VAL A 283 -6.12 36.40 10.60
C VAL A 283 -7.56 36.30 11.11
N GLY A 284 -7.79 35.33 11.97
CA GLY A 284 -9.12 34.96 12.47
C GLY A 284 -9.13 33.48 12.83
N THR A 285 -8.99 33.17 14.10
CA THR A 285 -8.84 31.78 14.56
C THR A 285 -9.90 31.42 15.58
N GLY A 286 -10.50 30.24 15.43
CA GLY A 286 -11.43 29.69 16.41
C GLY A 286 -10.74 29.42 17.75
N VAL A 287 -9.86 28.42 17.79
CA VAL A 287 -9.09 28.04 18.98
C VAL A 287 -7.60 28.06 18.65
N ALA A 288 -6.80 28.71 19.48
CA ALA A 288 -5.34 28.68 19.39
C ALA A 288 -4.74 28.09 20.69
N ILE A 289 -3.96 27.02 20.57
CA ILE A 289 -3.18 26.39 21.63
C ILE A 289 -1.71 26.68 21.33
N VAL A 290 -1.03 27.41 22.21
CA VAL A 290 0.27 28.03 21.92
C VAL A 290 1.23 27.84 23.09
N GLY A 291 2.49 27.54 22.79
CA GLY A 291 3.56 27.50 23.80
C GLY A 291 3.83 26.10 24.36
N SER A 292 5.03 25.89 24.88
CA SER A 292 5.50 24.58 25.35
C SER A 292 4.80 24.09 26.62
N GLU A 293 4.25 25.01 27.43
CA GLU A 293 3.46 24.67 28.61
C GLU A 293 1.96 24.51 28.30
N SER A 294 1.55 24.56 27.03
CA SER A 294 0.19 24.21 26.61
C SER A 294 0.10 22.72 26.30
N TYR A 295 -0.06 21.91 27.34
CA TYR A 295 -0.22 20.45 27.24
C TYR A 295 -1.43 19.92 28.01
N GLY A 296 -1.91 18.73 27.63
CA GLY A 296 -3.06 18.10 28.30
C GLY A 296 -4.39 18.81 28.06
N ASN A 297 -4.45 19.80 27.18
CA ASN A 297 -5.70 20.47 26.86
C ASN A 297 -6.60 19.56 26.02
N SER A 298 -7.90 19.62 26.26
CA SER A 298 -8.90 18.83 25.55
C SER A 298 -9.94 19.74 24.90
N VAL A 299 -9.94 19.79 23.57
CA VAL A 299 -10.96 20.44 22.76
C VAL A 299 -11.92 19.36 22.30
N ILE A 300 -13.11 19.27 22.90
CA ILE A 300 -14.03 18.14 22.73
C ILE A 300 -15.49 18.58 22.53
N GLY A 301 -16.19 17.92 21.60
CA GLY A 301 -17.63 18.10 21.40
C GLY A 301 -18.07 19.49 20.94
N ASN A 302 -17.17 20.31 20.38
CA ASN A 302 -17.48 21.69 19.95
C ASN A 302 -17.89 21.76 18.48
N TYR A 303 -18.57 22.84 18.10
CA TYR A 303 -18.76 23.25 16.70
C TYR A 303 -17.87 24.46 16.40
N ILE A 304 -17.02 24.35 15.38
CA ILE A 304 -15.95 25.30 15.10
C ILE A 304 -15.98 25.67 13.61
N GLY A 305 -16.37 26.91 13.31
CA GLY A 305 -16.51 27.42 11.95
C GLY A 305 -17.93 27.27 11.35
N THR A 306 -18.88 26.80 12.16
CA THR A 306 -20.27 26.57 11.76
C THR A 306 -21.26 27.34 12.65
N ASP A 307 -22.51 27.39 12.22
CA ASP A 307 -23.62 27.87 13.05
C ASP A 307 -23.99 26.86 14.14
N ILE A 308 -24.92 27.24 15.02
CA ILE A 308 -25.39 26.37 16.11
C ILE A 308 -26.02 25.06 15.62
N THR A 309 -26.52 25.01 14.38
CA THR A 309 -27.09 23.78 13.80
C THR A 309 -26.02 22.82 13.27
N GLY A 310 -24.81 23.31 13.00
CA GLY A 310 -23.73 22.54 12.37
C GLY A 310 -23.98 22.27 10.88
N THR A 311 -24.86 23.04 10.24
CA THR A 311 -25.24 22.86 8.83
C THR A 311 -24.98 24.08 7.97
N GLN A 312 -24.61 25.23 8.56
CA GLN A 312 -24.17 26.42 7.83
C GLN A 312 -22.79 26.87 8.28
N ALA A 313 -21.98 27.36 7.34
CA ALA A 313 -20.66 27.89 7.65
C ALA A 313 -20.74 29.31 8.23
N ILE A 314 -20.04 29.54 9.33
CA ILE A 314 -19.71 30.87 9.87
C ILE A 314 -18.18 30.90 10.01
N PRO A 315 -17.45 31.18 8.91
CA PRO A 315 -16.03 30.86 8.83
C PRO A 315 -15.18 31.56 9.88
N ASN A 316 -14.29 30.82 10.53
CA ASN A 316 -13.07 31.41 11.08
C ASN A 316 -12.08 31.60 9.92
N VAL A 317 -11.61 32.83 9.70
CA VAL A 317 -10.89 33.22 8.47
C VAL A 317 -9.63 32.39 8.23
N ARG A 318 -8.78 32.21 9.24
CA ARG A 318 -7.53 31.44 9.16
C ARG A 318 -7.73 29.96 9.43
N GLY A 319 -8.50 29.61 10.45
CA GLY A 319 -8.78 28.21 10.72
C GLY A 319 -9.53 27.93 12.01
N GLY A 320 -9.98 26.69 12.14
CA GLY A 320 -10.72 26.20 13.29
C GLY A 320 -9.84 26.09 14.53
N VAL A 321 -8.92 25.11 14.54
CA VAL A 321 -8.01 24.84 15.67
C VAL A 321 -6.55 24.98 15.22
N LEU A 322 -5.79 25.81 15.91
CA LEU A 322 -4.36 26.03 15.67
C LEU A 322 -3.56 25.49 16.86
N VAL A 323 -2.58 24.62 16.60
CA VAL A 323 -1.65 24.07 17.59
C VAL A 323 -0.24 24.54 17.24
N LEU A 324 0.31 25.44 18.05
CA LEU A 324 1.43 26.27 17.65
C LEU A 324 2.58 26.24 18.67
N PHE A 325 3.80 26.36 18.15
CA PHE A 325 4.99 26.79 18.87
C PHE A 325 5.23 26.06 20.21
N GLY A 326 5.46 24.75 20.15
CA GLY A 326 5.79 23.93 21.33
C GLY A 326 4.61 23.21 21.98
N ALA A 327 3.37 23.53 21.61
CA ALA A 327 2.18 22.86 22.14
C ALA A 327 2.25 21.35 21.90
N ASN A 328 2.04 20.57 22.97
CA ASN A 328 2.26 19.13 22.96
C ASN A 328 1.23 18.38 23.82
N ASN A 329 1.03 17.09 23.57
CA ASN A 329 0.13 16.24 24.37
C ASN A 329 -1.30 16.80 24.53
N ASN A 330 -1.84 17.49 23.52
CA ASN A 330 -3.22 17.97 23.53
C ASN A 330 -4.14 17.04 22.75
N ASN A 331 -5.41 17.01 23.16
CA ASN A 331 -6.48 16.24 22.54
C ASN A 331 -7.43 17.16 21.79
N ILE A 332 -7.64 16.90 20.51
CA ILE A 332 -8.67 17.51 19.68
C ILE A 332 -9.64 16.38 19.34
N GLY A 333 -10.67 16.25 20.17
CA GLY A 333 -11.49 15.06 20.30
C GLY A 333 -10.75 13.90 20.97
N THR A 334 -11.47 12.82 21.28
CA THR A 334 -10.97 11.66 22.03
C THR A 334 -11.55 10.34 21.52
N ASP A 335 -11.31 9.25 22.26
CA ASP A 335 -11.91 7.93 22.04
C ASP A 335 -13.32 7.79 22.66
N ASN A 336 -13.83 8.81 23.35
CA ASN A 336 -15.14 8.77 23.98
C ASN A 336 -16.25 9.20 23.02
N GLU A 337 -17.43 8.60 23.16
CA GLU A 337 -18.61 8.98 22.39
C GLU A 337 -19.04 10.43 22.71
N GLY A 338 -19.43 11.19 21.69
CA GLY A 338 -19.87 12.59 21.83
C GLY A 338 -18.75 13.61 22.00
N GLU A 339 -17.48 13.20 22.17
CA GLU A 339 -16.35 14.12 22.36
C GLU A 339 -15.68 14.59 21.05
N GLY A 340 -16.12 14.08 19.90
CA GLY A 340 -15.68 14.53 18.58
C GLY A 340 -16.15 15.96 18.25
N ASN A 341 -15.27 16.80 17.70
CA ASN A 341 -15.64 18.16 17.27
C ASN A 341 -16.14 18.17 15.82
N LEU A 342 -17.00 19.14 15.49
CA LEU A 342 -17.28 19.55 14.12
C LEU A 342 -16.39 20.75 13.77
N ILE A 343 -15.47 20.58 12.83
CA ILE A 343 -14.46 21.59 12.45
C ILE A 343 -14.54 21.81 10.94
N SER A 344 -15.49 22.65 10.53
CA SER A 344 -15.92 22.77 9.13
C SER A 344 -16.22 24.21 8.75
N GLY A 345 -16.25 24.49 7.45
CA GLY A 345 -16.57 25.82 6.92
C GLY A 345 -15.55 26.92 7.26
N ASN A 346 -14.33 26.58 7.69
CA ASN A 346 -13.28 27.56 7.99
C ASN A 346 -12.58 28.04 6.72
N GLY A 347 -12.08 29.27 6.73
CA GLY A 347 -11.56 29.92 5.53
C GLY A 347 -10.29 29.29 4.94
N GLN A 348 -9.42 28.70 5.78
CA GLN A 348 -8.24 27.95 5.31
C GLN A 348 -8.19 26.55 5.92
N TYR A 349 -7.86 26.42 7.20
CA TYR A 349 -7.59 25.12 7.82
C TYR A 349 -8.71 24.69 8.77
N GLY A 350 -9.07 23.41 8.76
CA GLY A 350 -9.80 22.84 9.89
C GLY A 350 -8.90 22.83 11.13
N ILE A 351 -7.79 22.10 11.05
CA ILE A 351 -6.75 22.02 12.07
C ILE A 351 -5.39 22.36 11.44
N TYR A 352 -4.63 23.26 12.08
CA TYR A 352 -3.30 23.66 11.63
C TYR A 352 -2.25 23.47 12.72
N LEU A 353 -1.17 22.76 12.39
CA LEU A 353 -0.03 22.52 13.26
C LEU A 353 1.18 23.29 12.74
N GLN A 354 1.84 24.01 13.65
CA GLN A 354 3.04 24.79 13.33
C GLN A 354 4.03 24.79 14.50
N GLY A 355 5.03 23.92 14.43
CA GLY A 355 6.20 23.97 15.31
C GLY A 355 7.32 24.87 14.80
N SER A 356 8.47 24.76 15.45
CA SER A 356 9.77 25.27 15.01
C SER A 356 10.86 24.37 15.61
N THR A 357 12.10 24.48 15.14
CA THR A 357 13.22 23.71 15.73
C THR A 357 13.44 24.01 17.22
N ALA A 358 13.14 25.23 17.67
CA ALA A 358 13.24 25.59 19.10
C ALA A 358 12.01 25.16 19.91
N SER A 359 10.87 24.93 19.25
CA SER A 359 9.58 24.65 19.91
C SER A 359 8.74 23.75 19.00
N PRO A 360 9.09 22.45 18.90
CA PRO A 360 8.40 21.51 18.02
C PRO A 360 6.98 21.22 18.56
N VAL A 361 6.02 21.01 17.67
CA VAL A 361 4.65 20.61 18.01
C VAL A 361 4.57 19.09 17.94
N VAL A 362 4.42 18.44 19.09
CA VAL A 362 4.59 16.99 19.20
C VAL A 362 3.54 16.29 20.03
N SER A 363 3.29 15.02 19.72
CA SER A 363 2.48 14.13 20.57
C SER A 363 1.03 14.61 20.78
N ASN A 364 0.50 15.43 19.87
CA ASN A 364 -0.91 15.81 19.91
C ASN A 364 -1.77 14.72 19.25
N SER A 365 -3.00 14.58 19.73
CA SER A 365 -3.97 13.59 19.27
C SER A 365 -5.18 14.28 18.65
N ILE A 366 -5.55 13.91 17.42
CA ILE A 366 -6.72 14.42 16.70
C ILE A 366 -7.64 13.23 16.45
N LYS A 367 -8.75 13.10 17.20
CA LYS A 367 -9.60 11.90 17.21
C LYS A 367 -11.09 12.23 17.13
N GLY A 368 -11.86 11.42 16.41
CA GLY A 368 -13.32 11.46 16.44
C GLY A 368 -13.97 12.69 15.79
N ASN A 369 -13.22 13.51 15.06
CA ASN A 369 -13.73 14.79 14.54
C ASN A 369 -14.38 14.65 13.16
N TYR A 370 -15.36 15.52 12.90
CA TYR A 370 -15.94 15.77 11.58
C TYR A 370 -15.29 17.03 11.00
N ILE A 371 -14.55 16.89 9.89
CA ILE A 371 -13.70 17.95 9.34
C ILE A 371 -14.01 18.17 7.85
N GLY A 372 -14.56 19.33 7.52
CA GLY A 372 -14.94 19.70 6.14
C GLY A 372 -16.31 19.17 5.70
N VAL A 373 -17.09 18.63 6.64
CA VAL A 373 -18.44 18.10 6.44
C VAL A 373 -19.41 18.71 7.46
N ASP A 374 -20.72 18.55 7.25
CA ASP A 374 -21.75 18.92 8.21
C ASP A 374 -21.75 18.00 9.44
N VAL A 375 -22.59 18.32 10.44
CA VAL A 375 -22.77 17.51 11.66
C VAL A 375 -23.10 16.03 11.38
N THR A 376 -23.79 15.74 10.27
CA THR A 376 -24.13 14.35 9.90
C THR A 376 -22.96 13.60 9.25
N GLY A 377 -21.94 14.34 8.81
CA GLY A 377 -20.81 13.84 8.04
C GLY A 377 -21.15 13.38 6.63
N ASN A 378 -22.26 13.86 6.05
CA ASN A 378 -22.72 13.45 4.72
C ASN A 378 -22.67 14.58 3.69
N VAL A 379 -22.67 15.84 4.12
CA VAL A 379 -22.68 17.01 3.22
C VAL A 379 -21.36 17.75 3.35
N ALA A 380 -20.73 18.09 2.23
CA ALA A 380 -19.51 18.88 2.22
C ALA A 380 -19.77 20.29 2.78
N MET A 381 -18.95 20.69 3.75
CA MET A 381 -18.85 22.04 4.28
C MET A 381 -17.35 22.39 4.38
N PRO A 382 -16.72 22.64 3.23
CA PRO A 382 -15.28 22.56 3.07
C PRO A 382 -14.51 23.55 3.94
N ASN A 383 -13.38 23.09 4.48
CA ASN A 383 -12.24 23.96 4.70
C ASN A 383 -11.37 23.95 3.42
N SER A 384 -10.37 24.83 3.31
CA SER A 384 -9.38 24.69 2.22
C SER A 384 -8.54 23.42 2.41
N ALA A 385 -8.06 23.16 3.63
CA ALA A 385 -7.48 21.88 4.03
C ALA A 385 -8.06 21.41 5.36
N GLY A 386 -8.30 20.10 5.50
CA GLY A 386 -8.83 19.52 6.72
C GLY A 386 -7.82 19.62 7.87
N ILE A 387 -6.68 18.96 7.73
CA ILE A 387 -5.56 19.00 8.68
C ILE A 387 -4.28 19.36 7.92
N MET A 388 -3.51 20.32 8.41
CA MET A 388 -2.30 20.79 7.73
C MET A 388 -1.10 20.98 8.68
N MET A 389 0.05 20.41 8.31
CA MET A 389 1.37 20.64 8.92
C MET A 389 2.27 21.33 7.88
N LEU A 390 2.12 22.66 7.74
CA LEU A 390 2.67 23.40 6.59
C LEU A 390 4.15 23.80 6.74
N THR A 391 4.61 24.05 7.97
CA THR A 391 5.97 24.55 8.25
C THR A 391 6.44 24.11 9.64
N GLY A 392 7.76 24.07 9.86
CA GLY A 392 8.35 23.80 11.16
C GLY A 392 8.28 22.32 11.57
N GLU A 393 8.67 22.00 12.81
CA GLU A 393 8.75 20.60 13.26
C GLU A 393 7.43 20.14 13.91
N ASN A 394 6.67 19.28 13.21
CA ASN A 394 5.39 18.74 13.65
C ASN A 394 5.48 17.21 13.72
N ASN A 395 6.02 16.67 14.81
CA ASN A 395 6.44 15.26 14.88
C ASN A 395 5.62 14.44 15.87
N ASN A 396 5.52 13.12 15.65
CA ASN A 396 4.88 12.19 16.59
C ASN A 396 3.41 12.50 16.92
N ASN A 397 2.69 13.21 16.03
CA ASN A 397 1.27 13.47 16.23
C ASN A 397 0.43 12.30 15.69
N ILE A 398 -0.73 12.07 16.28
CA ILE A 398 -1.65 10.98 15.91
C ILE A 398 -2.93 11.59 15.35
N ILE A 399 -3.28 11.21 14.13
CA ILE A 399 -4.52 11.55 13.45
C ILE A 399 -5.38 10.29 13.39
N GLY A 400 -6.40 10.26 14.24
CA GLY A 400 -7.33 9.15 14.43
C GLY A 400 -6.85 8.17 15.51
N GLY A 401 -7.19 6.90 15.37
CA GLY A 401 -6.87 5.88 16.36
C GLY A 401 -7.37 4.50 15.96
N THR A 402 -7.51 3.61 16.94
CA THR A 402 -7.88 2.21 16.73
C THR A 402 -9.26 1.85 17.29
N THR A 403 -9.93 2.79 17.94
CA THR A 403 -11.29 2.62 18.48
C THR A 403 -12.33 3.17 17.50
N THR A 404 -13.57 2.71 17.57
CA THR A 404 -14.65 3.20 16.69
C THR A 404 -14.83 4.72 16.75
N ASN A 405 -14.71 5.30 17.95
CA ASN A 405 -14.92 6.74 18.19
C ASN A 405 -13.70 7.59 17.87
N SER A 406 -12.50 6.99 17.71
CA SER A 406 -11.30 7.72 17.33
C SER A 406 -11.26 8.16 15.87
N LYS A 407 -12.11 7.58 15.04
CA LYS A 407 -12.19 7.84 13.60
C LYS A 407 -12.54 9.30 13.32
N ASN A 408 -11.66 10.01 12.62
CA ASN A 408 -12.04 11.28 12.02
C ASN A 408 -12.70 11.04 10.65
N VAL A 409 -13.69 11.87 10.32
CA VAL A 409 -14.28 11.99 8.98
C VAL A 409 -13.71 13.27 8.35
N ILE A 410 -12.83 13.14 7.36
CA ILE A 410 -12.04 14.24 6.78
C ILE A 410 -12.33 14.32 5.28
N SER A 411 -13.30 15.15 4.91
CA SER A 411 -13.95 15.08 3.60
C SER A 411 -14.39 16.46 3.12
N GLY A 412 -14.64 16.60 1.81
CA GLY A 412 -15.07 17.86 1.20
C GLY A 412 -13.99 18.92 1.00
N ASN A 413 -12.77 18.74 1.51
CA ASN A 413 -11.70 19.75 1.48
C ASN A 413 -10.89 19.70 0.16
N THR A 414 -10.03 20.69 -0.10
CA THR A 414 -9.05 20.54 -1.20
C THR A 414 -8.00 19.48 -0.84
N ILE A 415 -7.45 19.56 0.36
CA ILE A 415 -6.55 18.54 0.92
C ILE A 415 -7.18 18.01 2.20
N GLY A 416 -7.37 16.71 2.32
CA GLY A 416 -7.86 16.09 3.56
C GLY A 416 -6.82 16.25 4.69
N ILE A 417 -5.68 15.58 4.53
CA ILE A 417 -4.53 15.68 5.45
C ILE A 417 -3.29 16.07 4.64
N GLY A 418 -2.61 17.16 5.00
CA GLY A 418 -1.34 17.57 4.41
C GLY A 418 -0.21 17.59 5.44
N ILE A 419 0.85 16.82 5.19
CA ILE A 419 2.08 16.80 6.00
C ILE A 419 3.23 17.30 5.14
N ARG A 420 3.50 18.61 5.17
CA ARG A 420 4.64 19.20 4.46
C ARG A 420 5.93 19.18 5.26
N PHE A 421 5.80 19.37 6.58
CA PHE A 421 6.91 19.29 7.51
C PHE A 421 6.46 18.58 8.78
N GLY A 422 7.02 17.41 9.03
CA GLY A 422 6.62 16.55 10.13
C GLY A 422 6.96 15.10 9.89
N LYS A 423 7.57 14.47 10.89
CA LYS A 423 8.04 13.08 10.86
C LYS A 423 7.40 12.26 11.95
N ASN A 424 7.36 10.93 11.75
CA ASN A 424 6.84 9.97 12.71
C ASN A 424 5.37 10.23 13.10
N ASN A 425 4.60 10.92 12.25
CA ASN A 425 3.17 11.08 12.47
C ASN A 425 2.44 9.79 12.06
N GLN A 426 1.32 9.53 12.71
CA GLN A 426 0.50 8.34 12.48
C GLN A 426 -0.90 8.74 12.04
N ILE A 427 -1.36 8.18 10.93
CA ILE A 427 -2.71 8.39 10.39
C ILE A 427 -3.44 7.06 10.50
N LEU A 428 -4.36 6.92 11.46
CA LEU A 428 -4.97 5.65 11.85
C LEU A 428 -6.49 5.74 11.86
N GLY A 429 -7.17 4.78 11.23
CA GLY A 429 -8.61 4.57 11.43
C GLY A 429 -9.52 5.68 10.91
N ASN A 430 -9.05 6.54 9.99
CA ASN A 430 -9.81 7.69 9.49
C ASN A 430 -10.62 7.35 8.24
N TYR A 431 -11.73 8.08 8.04
CA TYR A 431 -12.49 8.08 6.79
C TYR A 431 -12.19 9.38 6.03
N ILE A 432 -11.61 9.24 4.84
CA ILE A 432 -11.03 10.36 4.09
C ILE A 432 -11.62 10.38 2.68
N GLY A 433 -12.38 11.44 2.37
CA GLY A 433 -13.08 11.62 1.08
C GLY A 433 -14.41 10.86 0.99
N THR A 434 -14.91 10.34 2.12
CA THR A 434 -16.18 9.62 2.23
C THR A 434 -17.09 10.24 3.29
N ASN A 435 -18.36 9.83 3.32
CA ASN A 435 -19.27 10.19 4.39
C ASN A 435 -18.93 9.47 5.71
N ALA A 436 -19.64 9.80 6.80
CA ALA A 436 -19.41 9.22 8.13
C ALA A 436 -19.50 7.69 8.19
N LEU A 437 -20.31 7.08 7.31
CA LEU A 437 -20.47 5.64 7.19
C LEU A 437 -19.44 4.99 6.25
N GLY A 438 -18.67 5.78 5.50
CA GLY A 438 -17.73 5.28 4.49
C GLY A 438 -18.40 4.58 3.31
N SER A 439 -19.68 4.88 3.06
CA SER A 439 -20.52 4.23 2.04
C SER A 439 -20.79 5.10 0.81
N ALA A 440 -20.54 6.41 0.90
CA ALA A 440 -20.67 7.35 -0.20
C ALA A 440 -19.49 8.31 -0.24
N ALA A 441 -19.15 8.81 -1.43
CA ALA A 441 -18.08 9.78 -1.59
C ALA A 441 -18.53 11.18 -1.14
N VAL A 442 -17.67 11.85 -0.36
CA VAL A 442 -17.71 13.29 -0.09
C VAL A 442 -16.30 13.81 -0.41
N PRO A 443 -16.00 13.98 -1.71
CA PRO A 443 -14.63 14.05 -2.22
C PRO A 443 -13.77 15.11 -1.57
N ASN A 444 -12.51 14.79 -1.25
CA ASN A 444 -11.45 15.80 -1.29
C ASN A 444 -10.81 15.81 -2.68
N ASN A 445 -9.99 16.82 -3.02
CA ASN A 445 -9.13 16.71 -4.21
C ASN A 445 -7.97 15.73 -3.95
N ILE A 446 -7.24 15.91 -2.86
CA ILE A 446 -6.23 14.95 -2.38
C ILE A 446 -6.65 14.45 -1.00
N GLY A 447 -6.68 13.14 -0.79
CA GLY A 447 -7.00 12.55 0.51
C GLY A 447 -5.90 12.82 1.53
N ILE A 448 -4.72 12.25 1.29
CA ILE A 448 -3.51 12.44 2.10
C ILE A 448 -2.37 12.92 1.21
N ASN A 449 -1.73 14.03 1.58
CA ASN A 449 -0.54 14.57 0.92
C ASN A 449 0.67 14.54 1.87
N ILE A 450 1.78 13.95 1.46
CA ILE A 450 3.01 13.79 2.24
C ILE A 450 4.20 14.38 1.48
N GLU A 451 4.95 15.28 2.11
CA GLU A 451 6.20 15.89 1.62
C GLU A 451 7.35 15.82 2.66
N ASP A 452 7.24 14.94 3.66
CA ASP A 452 8.31 14.69 4.64
C ASP A 452 8.31 13.22 5.11
N GLY A 453 9.44 12.77 5.65
CA GLY A 453 9.72 11.35 5.85
C GLY A 453 9.18 10.72 7.13
N ASN A 454 9.22 9.38 7.17
CA ASN A 454 8.92 8.51 8.31
C ASN A 454 7.48 8.64 8.85
N ASN A 455 6.51 8.98 8.01
CA ASN A 455 5.09 8.99 8.39
C ASN A 455 4.45 7.62 8.14
N SER A 456 3.47 7.25 8.97
CA SER A 456 2.75 5.97 8.87
C SER A 456 1.27 6.18 8.56
N ILE A 457 0.78 5.47 7.56
CA ILE A 457 -0.61 5.51 7.10
C ILE A 457 -1.20 4.12 7.31
N GLY A 458 -2.06 4.02 8.32
CA GLY A 458 -2.69 2.79 8.77
C GLY A 458 -1.81 1.98 9.72
N GLY A 459 -2.19 0.73 9.96
CA GLY A 459 -1.54 -0.15 10.92
C GLY A 459 -2.13 -1.55 10.93
N GLN A 460 -1.59 -2.41 11.80
CA GLN A 460 -1.84 -3.85 11.81
C GLN A 460 -3.17 -4.27 12.47
N VAL A 461 -3.86 -3.36 13.17
CA VAL A 461 -5.16 -3.69 13.77
C VAL A 461 -6.30 -3.21 12.87
N ALA A 462 -7.43 -3.92 12.84
CA ALA A 462 -8.57 -3.54 12.00
C ALA A 462 -9.04 -2.10 12.27
N GLY A 463 -8.94 -1.64 13.53
CA GLY A 463 -9.27 -0.27 13.91
C GLY A 463 -8.32 0.80 13.35
N SER A 464 -7.07 0.47 13.01
CA SER A 464 -6.13 1.44 12.40
C SER A 464 -6.34 1.62 10.89
N ARG A 465 -7.23 0.85 10.27
CA ARG A 465 -7.50 0.92 8.83
C ARG A 465 -8.10 2.27 8.45
N ASN A 466 -7.38 3.03 7.63
CA ASN A 466 -8.01 4.18 6.97
C ASN A 466 -8.83 3.71 5.77
N VAL A 467 -9.94 4.40 5.51
CA VAL A 467 -10.74 4.29 4.27
C VAL A 467 -10.49 5.58 3.48
N ILE A 468 -9.76 5.46 2.37
CA ILE A 468 -9.24 6.59 1.60
C ILE A 468 -9.81 6.50 0.18
N SER A 469 -10.90 7.20 -0.06
CA SER A 469 -11.78 6.95 -1.21
C SER A 469 -12.48 8.22 -1.68
N GLY A 470 -12.96 8.24 -2.91
CA GLY A 470 -13.67 9.40 -3.48
C GLY A 470 -12.79 10.62 -3.81
N ASN A 471 -11.45 10.51 -3.79
CA ASN A 471 -10.54 11.65 -4.03
C ASN A 471 -9.93 11.62 -5.45
N THR A 472 -9.33 12.70 -5.94
CA THR A 472 -8.52 12.63 -7.18
C THR A 472 -7.30 11.73 -6.95
N ALA A 473 -6.51 12.02 -5.92
CA ALA A 473 -5.48 11.11 -5.42
C ALA A 473 -5.84 10.68 -4.00
N GLY A 474 -5.86 9.37 -3.73
CA GLY A 474 -6.09 8.85 -2.39
C GLY A 474 -4.94 9.23 -1.47
N ILE A 475 -3.74 8.73 -1.77
CA ILE A 475 -2.49 9.08 -1.10
C ILE A 475 -1.52 9.62 -2.15
N TYR A 476 -1.00 10.83 -1.92
CA TYR A 476 0.02 11.45 -2.75
C TYR A 476 1.27 11.71 -1.92
N PHE A 477 2.39 11.12 -2.32
CA PHE A 477 3.71 11.52 -1.87
C PHE A 477 4.25 12.51 -2.89
N GLU A 478 4.14 13.80 -2.58
CA GLU A 478 4.51 14.91 -3.43
C GLU A 478 6.03 15.15 -3.40
N GLU A 479 6.51 16.06 -4.26
CA GLU A 479 7.92 16.45 -4.33
C GLU A 479 8.40 17.03 -2.99
N ASN A 480 9.67 16.81 -2.65
CA ASN A 480 10.37 17.12 -1.38
C ASN A 480 10.55 15.91 -0.42
N ASN A 481 11.59 15.10 -0.63
CA ASN A 481 12.17 14.19 0.40
C ASN A 481 11.21 13.24 1.17
N SER A 482 10.03 12.92 0.62
CA SER A 482 9.15 11.86 1.13
C SER A 482 9.90 10.53 1.20
N SER A 483 10.39 10.19 2.39
CA SER A 483 11.27 9.03 2.59
C SER A 483 10.94 8.20 3.81
N GLY A 484 11.09 6.88 3.74
CA GLY A 484 10.88 6.00 4.90
C GLY A 484 9.43 5.91 5.39
N CYS A 485 8.44 6.37 4.62
CA CYS A 485 7.03 6.28 5.01
C CYS A 485 6.46 4.89 4.77
N THR A 486 5.40 4.55 5.50
CA THR A 486 4.72 3.25 5.40
C THR A 486 3.23 3.42 5.13
N VAL A 487 2.68 2.55 4.29
CA VAL A 487 1.24 2.45 4.01
C VAL A 487 0.83 1.02 4.29
N LYS A 488 0.08 0.77 5.36
CA LYS A 488 -0.26 -0.57 5.85
C LYS A 488 -1.70 -0.70 6.30
N GLY A 489 -2.36 -1.80 5.97
CA GLY A 489 -3.68 -2.14 6.51
C GLY A 489 -4.85 -1.27 6.04
N ASN A 490 -4.71 -0.51 4.94
CA ASN A 490 -5.71 0.47 4.48
C ASN A 490 -6.67 -0.08 3.41
N TYR A 491 -7.85 0.54 3.29
CA TYR A 491 -8.72 0.42 2.12
C TYR A 491 -8.62 1.69 1.28
N ILE A 492 -8.28 1.55 0.00
CA ILE A 492 -8.01 2.67 -0.91
C ILE A 492 -8.83 2.50 -2.19
N GLY A 493 -9.83 3.37 -2.37
CA GLY A 493 -10.78 3.34 -3.50
C GLY A 493 -12.02 2.47 -3.28
N LEU A 494 -12.21 1.99 -2.04
CA LEU A 494 -13.32 1.14 -1.62
C LEU A 494 -14.22 1.83 -0.58
N ASP A 495 -15.42 1.30 -0.41
CA ASP A 495 -16.25 1.60 0.75
C ASP A 495 -15.67 1.00 2.04
N ALA A 496 -16.23 1.40 3.19
CA ALA A 496 -15.78 0.94 4.50
C ALA A 496 -15.94 -0.58 4.72
N SER A 497 -16.85 -1.23 3.98
CA SER A 497 -17.01 -2.69 4.02
C SER A 497 -15.93 -3.42 3.20
N GLY A 498 -15.29 -2.72 2.26
CA GLY A 498 -14.31 -3.29 1.34
C GLY A 498 -14.95 -4.12 0.23
N THR A 499 -16.24 -3.91 -0.06
CA THR A 499 -17.02 -4.72 -1.02
C THR A 499 -17.54 -3.93 -2.21
N ALA A 500 -17.48 -2.60 -2.19
CA ALA A 500 -17.89 -1.74 -3.31
C ALA A 500 -16.85 -0.67 -3.62
N ALA A 501 -16.81 -0.23 -4.88
CA ALA A 501 -15.94 0.87 -5.30
C ALA A 501 -16.47 2.23 -4.82
N LEU A 502 -15.59 3.03 -4.22
CA LEU A 502 -15.76 4.47 -4.02
C LEU A 502 -14.52 5.15 -4.64
N PRO A 503 -14.52 5.32 -5.97
CA PRO A 503 -13.29 5.49 -6.72
C PRO A 503 -12.48 6.71 -6.30
N ASN A 504 -11.18 6.54 -6.10
CA ASN A 504 -10.26 7.64 -6.39
C ASN A 504 -9.96 7.69 -7.90
N THR A 505 -9.27 8.74 -8.38
CA THR A 505 -8.65 8.67 -9.73
C THR A 505 -7.39 7.80 -9.69
N THR A 506 -6.48 8.07 -8.77
CA THR A 506 -5.34 7.19 -8.45
C THR A 506 -5.36 6.83 -6.97
N GLY A 507 -5.14 5.56 -6.64
CA GLY A 507 -5.11 5.11 -5.25
C GLY A 507 -3.91 5.68 -4.50
N ILE A 508 -2.70 5.31 -4.93
CA ILE A 508 -1.42 5.80 -4.38
C ILE A 508 -0.56 6.37 -5.51
N TRP A 509 -0.08 7.60 -5.34
CA TRP A 509 0.82 8.27 -6.27
C TRP A 509 2.14 8.62 -5.57
N LEU A 510 3.27 8.20 -6.15
CA LEU A 510 4.62 8.49 -5.63
C LEU A 510 5.40 9.38 -6.61
N ALA A 511 5.62 10.66 -6.28
CA ALA A 511 6.40 11.59 -7.10
C ALA A 511 7.88 11.14 -7.27
N PRO A 512 8.62 11.66 -8.26
CA PRO A 512 10.00 11.23 -8.57
C PRO A 512 10.99 11.29 -7.40
N THR A 513 10.79 12.18 -6.44
CA THR A 513 11.67 12.30 -5.26
C THR A 513 11.31 11.37 -4.10
N SER A 514 10.29 10.52 -4.26
CA SER A 514 9.89 9.55 -3.22
C SER A 514 10.94 8.44 -3.12
N VAL A 515 11.39 8.12 -1.90
CA VAL A 515 12.46 7.13 -1.66
C VAL A 515 12.13 6.23 -0.48
N ASN A 516 12.43 4.93 -0.53
CA ASN A 516 12.28 4.04 0.63
C ASN A 516 10.84 4.03 1.21
N ILE A 517 9.82 3.99 0.33
CA ILE A 517 8.42 3.89 0.76
C ILE A 517 8.00 2.42 0.76
N SER A 518 7.38 1.97 1.85
CA SER A 518 6.85 0.61 1.96
C SER A 518 5.32 0.62 1.87
N ILE A 519 4.79 -0.08 0.87
CA ILE A 519 3.36 -0.30 0.66
C ILE A 519 3.05 -1.75 1.00
N GLY A 520 2.45 -1.96 2.16
CA GLY A 520 2.25 -3.24 2.80
C GLY A 520 3.49 -3.70 3.58
N GLY A 521 3.75 -5.01 3.63
CA GLY A 521 4.84 -5.58 4.41
C GLY A 521 4.77 -7.10 4.50
N THR A 522 5.50 -7.68 5.46
CA THR A 522 5.67 -9.13 5.60
C THR A 522 4.68 -9.78 6.58
N ASP A 523 3.86 -8.98 7.25
CA ASP A 523 2.79 -9.48 8.13
C ASP A 523 1.45 -9.49 7.36
N PRO A 524 0.63 -10.57 7.42
CA PRO A 524 -0.73 -10.58 6.86
C PRO A 524 -1.56 -9.33 7.14
N LEU A 525 -1.39 -8.73 8.31
CA LEU A 525 -2.11 -7.53 8.77
C LEU A 525 -1.59 -6.22 8.16
N ASP A 526 -0.41 -6.21 7.54
CA ASP A 526 0.11 -5.05 6.81
C ASP A 526 -0.63 -4.81 5.48
N ARG A 527 -1.44 -5.78 5.03
CA ARG A 527 -2.10 -5.78 3.72
C ARG A 527 -2.97 -4.56 3.48
N ASN A 528 -2.67 -3.83 2.41
CA ASN A 528 -3.61 -2.86 1.85
C ASN A 528 -4.51 -3.53 0.81
N ILE A 529 -5.74 -3.04 0.71
CA ILE A 529 -6.67 -3.36 -0.38
C ILE A 529 -6.80 -2.10 -1.25
N ILE A 530 -6.26 -2.15 -2.46
CA ILE A 530 -6.10 -1.00 -3.35
C ILE A 530 -6.87 -1.29 -4.64
N SER A 531 -8.12 -0.82 -4.68
CA SER A 531 -9.12 -1.32 -5.63
C SER A 531 -10.18 -0.27 -5.93
N GLY A 532 -10.94 -0.47 -7.01
CA GLY A 532 -12.04 0.44 -7.38
C GLY A 532 -11.61 1.82 -7.84
N ASN A 533 -10.32 2.08 -8.07
CA ASN A 533 -9.84 3.37 -8.55
C ASN A 533 -10.12 3.51 -10.05
N SER A 534 -10.57 4.68 -10.49
CA SER A 534 -10.90 4.95 -11.90
C SER A 534 -9.68 5.08 -12.83
N GLY A 535 -8.47 4.99 -12.28
CA GLY A 535 -7.18 4.96 -12.98
C GLY A 535 -6.25 3.92 -12.36
N ASN A 536 -5.03 4.30 -11.98
CA ASN A 536 -4.05 3.39 -11.41
C ASN A 536 -4.37 3.08 -9.92
N GLY A 537 -4.19 1.82 -9.50
CA GLY A 537 -4.16 1.48 -8.08
C GLY A 537 -2.94 2.11 -7.39
N ILE A 538 -1.75 1.80 -7.93
CA ILE A 538 -0.47 2.37 -7.48
C ILE A 538 0.30 2.93 -8.69
N SER A 539 0.78 4.16 -8.60
CA SER A 539 1.56 4.82 -9.65
C SER A 539 2.87 5.36 -9.08
N ILE A 540 4.00 4.96 -9.67
CA ILE A 540 5.34 5.11 -9.08
C ILE A 540 6.26 5.86 -10.04
N TRP A 541 6.90 6.91 -9.54
CA TRP A 541 8.04 7.58 -10.18
C TRP A 541 9.30 7.57 -9.30
N GLY A 542 9.18 7.21 -8.02
CA GLY A 542 10.27 7.22 -7.05
C GLY A 542 11.23 6.03 -7.13
N THR A 543 12.19 5.99 -6.20
CA THR A 543 13.23 4.94 -6.10
C THR A 543 13.13 4.13 -4.81
N SER A 544 13.62 2.89 -4.83
CA SER A 544 13.72 2.04 -3.63
C SER A 544 12.37 1.82 -2.95
N ILE A 545 11.32 1.54 -3.74
CA ILE A 545 9.96 1.34 -3.26
C ILE A 545 9.72 -0.15 -3.01
N SER A 546 9.06 -0.51 -1.91
CA SER A 546 8.67 -1.89 -1.62
C SER A 546 7.16 -2.03 -1.67
N ILE A 547 6.65 -3.01 -2.42
CA ILE A 547 5.22 -3.35 -2.52
C ILE A 547 5.08 -4.81 -2.16
N GLN A 548 4.49 -5.11 -1.00
CA GLN A 548 4.42 -6.48 -0.45
C GLN A 548 3.07 -6.74 0.21
N ASN A 549 2.54 -7.96 0.07
CA ASN A 549 1.28 -8.40 0.69
C ASN A 549 0.06 -7.51 0.39
N ASN A 550 -0.08 -6.98 -0.82
CA ASN A 550 -1.26 -6.18 -1.16
C ASN A 550 -2.26 -6.96 -2.01
N TYR A 551 -3.55 -6.67 -1.85
CA TYR A 551 -4.57 -7.03 -2.82
C TYR A 551 -4.86 -5.81 -3.70
N ILE A 552 -4.70 -5.97 -5.01
CA ILE A 552 -4.76 -4.87 -5.97
C ILE A 552 -5.75 -5.24 -7.09
N GLY A 553 -6.92 -4.60 -7.07
CA GLY A 553 -8.04 -4.85 -8.00
C GLY A 553 -9.10 -5.85 -7.49
N LEU A 554 -9.00 -6.24 -6.22
CA LEU A 554 -9.93 -7.18 -5.55
C LEU A 554 -10.72 -6.51 -4.41
N ASN A 555 -11.81 -7.13 -3.99
CA ASN A 555 -12.47 -6.79 -2.73
C ASN A 555 -11.60 -7.19 -1.52
N ALA A 556 -12.04 -6.83 -0.32
CA ALA A 556 -11.29 -7.10 0.91
C ALA A 556 -11.12 -8.59 1.25
N LEU A 557 -12.03 -9.45 0.78
CA LEU A 557 -11.93 -10.90 0.95
C LEU A 557 -10.98 -11.55 -0.08
N GLY A 558 -10.72 -10.88 -1.19
CA GLY A 558 -9.92 -11.38 -2.29
C GLY A 558 -10.67 -12.33 -3.24
N ASP A 559 -11.99 -12.49 -3.07
CA ASP A 559 -12.82 -13.45 -3.82
C ASP A 559 -13.58 -12.83 -5.01
N ALA A 560 -13.57 -11.50 -5.16
CA ALA A 560 -14.21 -10.81 -6.27
C ALA A 560 -13.40 -9.61 -6.76
N ALA A 561 -13.50 -9.31 -8.06
CA ALA A 561 -12.88 -8.13 -8.66
C ALA A 561 -13.60 -6.83 -8.28
N ILE A 562 -12.82 -5.83 -7.86
CA ILE A 562 -13.25 -4.43 -7.79
C ILE A 562 -12.18 -3.63 -8.55
N PRO A 563 -12.34 -3.46 -9.86
CA PRO A 563 -11.25 -3.12 -10.75
C PRO A 563 -10.65 -1.74 -10.48
N ASN A 564 -9.32 -1.66 -10.48
CA ASN A 564 -8.65 -0.45 -10.99
C ASN A 564 -8.61 -0.51 -12.52
N VAL A 565 -8.15 0.56 -13.19
CA VAL A 565 -7.75 0.47 -14.61
C VAL A 565 -6.46 -0.33 -14.73
N THR A 566 -5.38 0.18 -14.13
CA THR A 566 -4.11 -0.53 -13.99
C THR A 566 -3.86 -0.82 -12.52
N GLY A 567 -3.44 -2.04 -12.17
CA GLY A 567 -3.12 -2.38 -10.78
C GLY A 567 -1.91 -1.60 -10.27
N VAL A 568 -0.74 -1.87 -10.84
CA VAL A 568 0.53 -1.23 -10.50
C VAL A 568 1.19 -0.65 -11.74
N ARG A 569 1.63 0.61 -11.68
CA ARG A 569 2.32 1.29 -12.79
C ARG A 569 3.63 1.92 -12.33
N LEU A 570 4.75 1.43 -12.87
CA LEU A 570 6.07 2.03 -12.72
C LEU A 570 6.34 2.91 -13.95
N MET A 571 6.92 4.08 -13.70
CA MET A 571 7.20 5.08 -14.73
C MET A 571 8.69 5.06 -15.07
N ALA A 572 9.08 5.66 -16.19
CA ALA A 572 10.45 5.58 -16.70
C ALA A 572 11.54 6.10 -15.73
N ALA A 573 11.18 6.95 -14.77
CA ALA A 573 12.11 7.46 -13.75
C ALA A 573 12.26 6.53 -12.52
N SER A 574 11.41 5.51 -12.39
CA SER A 574 11.43 4.59 -11.26
C SER A 574 12.67 3.72 -11.28
N THR A 575 13.26 3.50 -10.11
CA THR A 575 14.41 2.60 -9.95
C THR A 575 14.31 1.78 -8.67
N TYR A 576 14.96 0.62 -8.61
CA TYR A 576 15.12 -0.18 -7.38
C TYR A 576 13.79 -0.54 -6.67
N THR A 577 12.71 -0.73 -7.42
CA THR A 577 11.41 -1.12 -6.85
C THR A 577 11.34 -2.64 -6.67
N THR A 578 10.97 -3.09 -5.47
CA THR A 578 10.70 -4.49 -5.14
C THR A 578 9.19 -4.71 -5.09
N ILE A 579 8.68 -5.64 -5.90
CA ILE A 579 7.27 -6.03 -5.92
C ILE A 579 7.20 -7.51 -5.57
N GLY A 580 6.72 -7.80 -4.38
CA GLY A 580 6.68 -9.14 -3.79
C GLY A 580 7.93 -9.48 -2.98
N GLY A 581 8.25 -10.76 -2.85
CA GLY A 581 9.36 -11.23 -2.00
C GLY A 581 9.54 -12.74 -1.98
N ALA A 582 10.45 -13.23 -1.15
CA ALA A 582 10.80 -14.66 -1.12
C ALA A 582 9.73 -15.54 -0.44
N SER A 583 8.86 -14.95 0.38
CA SER A 583 7.84 -15.67 1.13
C SER A 583 6.43 -15.44 0.59
N ALA A 584 5.51 -16.38 0.86
CA ALA A 584 4.09 -16.20 0.55
C ALA A 584 3.45 -15.00 1.28
N LEU A 585 4.06 -14.55 2.38
CA LEU A 585 3.59 -13.38 3.13
C LEU A 585 3.99 -12.05 2.47
N GLU A 586 4.94 -12.03 1.54
CA GLU A 586 5.33 -10.83 0.80
C GLU A 586 4.60 -10.72 -0.55
N ARG A 587 3.99 -11.81 -1.01
CA ARG A 587 3.30 -11.92 -2.30
C ARG A 587 2.18 -10.90 -2.44
N ASN A 588 2.17 -10.16 -3.55
CA ASN A 588 0.99 -9.38 -3.94
C ASN A 588 0.06 -10.23 -4.80
N ILE A 589 -1.24 -9.94 -4.68
CA ILE A 589 -2.29 -10.46 -5.56
C ILE A 589 -2.78 -9.30 -6.42
N ILE A 590 -2.44 -9.34 -7.71
CA ILE A 590 -2.66 -8.25 -8.68
C ILE A 590 -3.61 -8.77 -9.75
N SER A 591 -4.89 -8.62 -9.48
CA SER A 591 -5.95 -9.40 -10.13
C SER A 591 -7.23 -8.56 -10.24
N GLY A 592 -8.10 -8.90 -11.19
CA GLY A 592 -9.37 -8.20 -11.36
C GLY A 592 -9.29 -6.76 -11.85
N ASN A 593 -8.11 -6.28 -12.30
CA ASN A 593 -7.97 -4.95 -12.90
C ASN A 593 -8.58 -4.93 -14.30
N SER A 594 -9.20 -3.82 -14.70
CA SER A 594 -10.00 -3.74 -15.93
C SER A 594 -9.18 -3.67 -17.22
N ASP A 595 -7.89 -3.33 -17.15
CA ASP A 595 -7.00 -3.30 -18.31
C ASP A 595 -5.68 -4.07 -18.06
N ILE A 596 -4.78 -3.52 -17.24
CA ILE A 596 -3.43 -4.08 -17.03
C ILE A 596 -3.25 -4.47 -15.57
N GLY A 597 -2.74 -5.67 -15.29
CA GLY A 597 -2.32 -6.04 -13.93
C GLY A 597 -1.14 -5.17 -13.45
N MET A 598 -0.01 -5.28 -14.14
CA MET A 598 1.21 -4.53 -13.84
C MET A 598 1.85 -3.95 -15.11
N PHE A 599 2.17 -2.66 -15.08
CA PHE A 599 2.93 -1.95 -16.10
C PHE A 599 4.28 -1.51 -15.54
N VAL A 600 5.37 -1.89 -16.19
CA VAL A 600 6.74 -1.74 -15.71
C VAL A 600 7.57 -0.91 -16.70
N SER A 601 8.25 0.08 -16.18
CA SER A 601 9.25 0.91 -16.87
C SER A 601 10.26 1.38 -15.82
N GLY A 602 11.41 1.91 -16.25
CA GLY A 602 12.52 2.22 -15.34
C GLY A 602 13.45 1.01 -15.16
N GLU A 603 14.39 1.08 -14.23
CA GLU A 603 15.51 0.14 -14.15
C GLU A 603 15.76 -0.48 -12.77
N SER A 604 16.48 -1.60 -12.75
CA SER A 604 16.91 -2.31 -11.53
C SER A 604 15.76 -2.75 -10.62
N HIS A 605 14.62 -3.17 -11.19
CA HIS A 605 13.48 -3.65 -10.43
C HIS A 605 13.60 -5.14 -10.05
N SER A 606 12.98 -5.54 -8.95
CA SER A 606 12.83 -6.94 -8.55
C SER A 606 11.35 -7.28 -8.43
N ILE A 607 10.84 -8.10 -9.34
CA ILE A 607 9.43 -8.51 -9.37
C ILE A 607 9.39 -10.00 -9.07
N LYS A 608 9.01 -10.34 -7.84
CA LYS A 608 9.19 -11.70 -7.33
C LYS A 608 7.94 -12.28 -6.67
N ASN A 609 7.56 -13.50 -7.02
CA ASN A 609 6.55 -14.29 -6.30
C ASN A 609 5.19 -13.59 -6.15
N ASN A 610 4.72 -12.91 -7.20
CA ASN A 610 3.38 -12.32 -7.26
C ASN A 610 2.41 -13.26 -7.97
N TYR A 611 1.12 -13.16 -7.60
CA TYR A 611 0.03 -13.74 -8.39
C TYR A 611 -0.61 -12.64 -9.23
N ILE A 612 -0.65 -12.85 -10.54
CA ILE A 612 -1.18 -11.89 -11.51
C ILE A 612 -2.30 -12.56 -12.30
N GLY A 613 -3.55 -12.23 -11.95
CA GLY A 613 -4.76 -12.80 -12.56
C GLY A 613 -5.36 -13.99 -11.80
N LEU A 614 -4.83 -14.35 -10.63
CA LEU A 614 -5.37 -15.41 -9.76
C LEU A 614 -6.01 -14.84 -8.48
N ASN A 615 -6.83 -15.66 -7.82
CA ASN A 615 -7.26 -15.42 -6.45
C ASN A 615 -6.08 -15.58 -5.45
N PRO A 616 -6.23 -15.13 -4.19
CA PRO A 616 -5.17 -15.25 -3.19
C PRO A 616 -4.73 -16.68 -2.86
N GLU A 617 -5.65 -17.64 -2.93
CA GLU A 617 -5.39 -19.07 -2.70
C GLU A 617 -4.52 -19.68 -3.80
N GLY A 618 -4.56 -19.11 -5.02
CA GLY A 618 -3.84 -19.60 -6.18
C GLY A 618 -4.46 -20.84 -6.80
N ASP A 619 -5.74 -21.11 -6.54
CA ASP A 619 -6.51 -22.24 -7.08
C ASP A 619 -7.61 -21.80 -8.05
N GLY A 620 -7.77 -20.49 -8.28
CA GLY A 620 -8.78 -19.92 -9.17
C GLY A 620 -8.35 -18.62 -9.84
N ILE A 621 -9.05 -18.27 -10.93
CA ILE A 621 -8.74 -17.10 -11.76
C ILE A 621 -9.62 -15.91 -11.34
N ILE A 622 -8.99 -14.74 -11.14
CA ILE A 622 -9.66 -13.44 -11.12
C ILE A 622 -8.91 -12.54 -12.10
N LYS A 623 -9.28 -12.66 -13.37
CA LYS A 623 -8.50 -12.14 -14.49
C LYS A 623 -8.33 -10.63 -14.49
N ASN A 624 -7.14 -10.17 -14.89
CA ASN A 624 -6.99 -8.81 -15.39
C ASN A 624 -7.51 -8.71 -16.84
N GLY A 625 -7.89 -7.50 -17.26
CA GLY A 625 -8.56 -7.19 -18.51
C GLY A 625 -7.83 -7.67 -19.77
N ASN A 626 -6.88 -6.89 -20.27
CA ASN A 626 -6.15 -7.17 -21.51
C ASN A 626 -4.80 -7.85 -21.26
N GLU A 627 -4.02 -7.34 -20.31
CA GLU A 627 -2.63 -7.77 -20.12
C GLU A 627 -2.32 -8.03 -18.64
N GLY A 628 -1.55 -9.08 -18.37
CA GLY A 628 -1.11 -9.42 -17.01
C GLY A 628 0.05 -8.52 -16.57
N LEU A 629 1.18 -8.66 -17.25
CA LEU A 629 2.43 -7.96 -16.98
C LEU A 629 2.99 -7.32 -18.26
N VAL A 630 3.29 -6.04 -18.22
CA VAL A 630 3.79 -5.26 -19.36
C VAL A 630 5.11 -4.62 -19.00
N PHE A 631 6.12 -4.74 -19.86
CA PHE A 631 7.37 -3.98 -19.81
C PHE A 631 7.39 -3.00 -20.97
N ASN A 632 7.69 -1.73 -20.69
CA ASN A 632 7.69 -0.67 -21.70
C ASN A 632 8.94 0.21 -21.60
N GLY A 633 9.70 0.23 -22.69
CA GLY A 633 11.01 0.87 -22.76
C GLY A 633 12.10 0.07 -22.05
N SER A 634 13.36 0.49 -22.23
CA SER A 634 14.52 -0.19 -21.64
C SER A 634 14.43 -0.28 -20.12
N SER A 635 14.65 -1.47 -19.57
CA SER A 635 14.55 -1.77 -18.14
C SER A 635 15.74 -2.59 -17.63
N PRO A 636 16.98 -2.08 -17.78
CA PRO A 636 18.18 -2.84 -17.46
C PRO A 636 18.23 -3.27 -16.00
N ASN A 637 18.88 -4.42 -15.77
CA ASN A 637 19.04 -5.04 -14.45
C ASN A 637 17.71 -5.40 -13.76
N THR A 638 16.59 -5.41 -14.48
CA THR A 638 15.30 -5.82 -13.94
C THR A 638 15.20 -7.34 -13.93
N GLN A 639 14.89 -7.89 -12.76
CA GLN A 639 14.74 -9.33 -12.52
C GLN A 639 13.28 -9.65 -12.23
N VAL A 640 12.76 -10.66 -12.92
CA VAL A 640 11.36 -11.09 -12.82
C VAL A 640 11.34 -12.58 -12.56
N SER A 641 10.99 -13.00 -11.35
CA SER A 641 11.07 -14.42 -11.00
C SER A 641 10.01 -14.94 -10.06
N GLU A 642 9.75 -16.25 -10.12
CA GLU A 642 8.83 -16.95 -9.22
C GLU A 642 7.37 -16.46 -9.28
N ASN A 643 7.01 -15.60 -10.23
CA ASN A 643 5.63 -15.10 -10.38
C ASN A 643 4.73 -16.15 -11.03
N THR A 644 3.45 -16.14 -10.69
CA THR A 644 2.40 -16.89 -11.41
C THR A 644 1.51 -15.90 -12.14
N ILE A 645 1.48 -15.99 -13.48
CA ILE A 645 0.85 -15.02 -14.38
C ILE A 645 -0.12 -15.77 -15.28
N SER A 646 -1.40 -15.73 -14.94
CA SER A 646 -2.38 -16.65 -15.52
C SER A 646 -3.78 -16.06 -15.61
N GLY A 647 -4.56 -16.53 -16.57
CA GLY A 647 -5.96 -16.18 -16.78
C GLY A 647 -6.20 -14.75 -17.28
N ASN A 648 -5.15 -13.99 -17.62
CA ASN A 648 -5.29 -12.60 -18.06
C ASN A 648 -5.83 -12.54 -19.50
N GLY A 649 -6.67 -11.55 -19.80
CA GLY A 649 -7.25 -11.39 -21.12
C GLY A 649 -8.78 -11.54 -21.17
N THR A 650 -9.42 -10.76 -22.05
CA THR A 650 -10.85 -10.90 -22.38
C THR A 650 -11.09 -11.26 -23.85
N VAL A 651 -10.14 -10.92 -24.73
CA VAL A 651 -10.20 -11.17 -26.17
C VAL A 651 -8.88 -11.81 -26.61
N SER A 652 -8.95 -13.02 -27.18
CA SER A 652 -7.77 -13.84 -27.53
C SER A 652 -6.73 -13.10 -28.38
N GLN A 653 -7.13 -12.36 -29.41
CA GLN A 653 -6.18 -11.68 -30.30
C GLN A 653 -5.53 -10.42 -29.69
N GLN A 654 -6.04 -9.93 -28.57
CA GLN A 654 -5.53 -8.74 -27.89
C GLN A 654 -4.78 -9.09 -26.60
N ALA A 655 -5.14 -10.21 -25.97
CA ALA A 655 -4.61 -10.65 -24.71
C ALA A 655 -3.14 -11.08 -24.81
N LYS A 656 -2.33 -10.62 -23.85
CA LYS A 656 -1.00 -11.19 -23.58
C LYS A 656 -0.83 -11.33 -22.08
N ASN A 657 -0.36 -12.49 -21.63
CA ASN A 657 -0.07 -12.66 -20.21
C ASN A 657 1.17 -11.85 -19.82
N VAL A 658 2.19 -11.85 -20.67
CA VAL A 658 3.38 -11.02 -20.55
C VAL A 658 3.69 -10.31 -21.87
N ASN A 659 3.92 -8.99 -21.85
CA ASN A 659 4.17 -8.19 -23.05
C ASN A 659 5.39 -7.27 -22.87
N PHE A 660 6.40 -7.40 -23.72
CA PHE A 660 7.58 -6.56 -23.75
C PHE A 660 7.49 -5.65 -24.97
N ILE A 661 7.53 -4.33 -24.75
CA ILE A 661 7.36 -3.31 -25.80
C ILE A 661 8.58 -2.37 -25.76
N GLY A 662 9.53 -2.57 -26.67
CA GLY A 662 10.77 -1.80 -26.64
C GLY A 662 11.58 -2.02 -25.35
N ALA A 663 11.33 -3.15 -24.68
CA ALA A 663 11.89 -3.49 -23.39
C ALA A 663 13.11 -4.39 -23.54
N ASP A 664 14.24 -3.91 -23.04
CA ASP A 664 15.55 -4.50 -23.23
C ASP A 664 16.22 -4.81 -21.89
N ASN A 665 17.13 -5.80 -21.89
CA ASN A 665 18.00 -6.14 -20.76
C ASN A 665 17.26 -6.60 -19.49
N ILE A 666 16.15 -7.32 -19.66
CA ILE A 666 15.39 -7.93 -18.56
C ILE A 666 15.73 -9.41 -18.44
N HIS A 667 15.84 -9.90 -17.20
CA HIS A 667 15.98 -11.32 -16.89
C HIS A 667 14.67 -11.86 -16.31
N PHE A 668 13.97 -12.71 -17.06
CA PHE A 668 12.67 -13.29 -16.73
C PHE A 668 12.81 -14.81 -16.53
N TYR A 669 12.76 -15.30 -15.29
CA TYR A 669 13.14 -16.69 -14.96
C TYR A 669 12.32 -17.31 -13.84
N ASN A 670 12.16 -18.65 -13.83
CA ASN A 670 11.39 -19.38 -12.80
C ASN A 670 9.93 -18.89 -12.62
N ASN A 671 9.33 -18.26 -13.63
CA ASN A 671 7.92 -17.84 -13.63
C ASN A 671 7.03 -18.95 -14.18
N LYS A 672 5.76 -18.93 -13.78
CA LYS A 672 4.71 -19.83 -14.24
C LYS A 672 3.71 -18.99 -15.02
N VAL A 673 3.67 -19.17 -16.33
CA VAL A 673 2.83 -18.40 -17.23
C VAL A 673 1.80 -19.35 -17.83
N GLY A 674 0.54 -19.13 -17.47
CA GLY A 674 -0.58 -19.93 -17.92
C GLY A 674 -0.88 -21.22 -17.16
N THR A 675 -0.36 -21.36 -15.93
CA THR A 675 -0.68 -22.46 -15.03
C THR A 675 -1.10 -21.95 -13.65
N LEU A 676 -1.57 -22.85 -12.78
CA LEU A 676 -1.58 -22.59 -11.34
C LEU A 676 -0.14 -22.56 -10.78
N PRO A 677 0.05 -22.15 -9.52
CA PRO A 677 1.37 -21.98 -8.89
C PRO A 677 2.21 -23.26 -8.80
N ASP A 678 1.60 -24.43 -8.91
CA ASP A 678 2.30 -25.72 -8.96
C ASP A 678 3.10 -25.93 -10.27
N GLY A 679 2.82 -25.13 -11.29
CA GLY A 679 3.44 -25.24 -12.62
C GLY A 679 2.93 -26.43 -13.45
N ASN A 680 1.91 -27.14 -13.00
CA ASN A 680 1.41 -28.37 -13.65
C ASN A 680 -0.10 -28.34 -13.89
N SER A 681 -0.87 -27.63 -13.07
CA SER A 681 -2.31 -27.53 -13.28
C SER A 681 -2.63 -26.44 -14.31
N ASP A 682 -3.42 -26.82 -15.33
CA ASP A 682 -3.83 -25.94 -16.41
C ASP A 682 -4.91 -24.94 -15.96
N VAL A 683 -4.92 -23.81 -16.65
CA VAL A 683 -5.95 -22.78 -16.52
C VAL A 683 -6.29 -22.23 -17.90
N GLU A 684 -7.50 -21.69 -18.07
CA GLU A 684 -7.87 -21.06 -19.33
C GLU A 684 -7.06 -19.77 -19.53
N ASN A 685 -6.15 -19.75 -20.51
CA ASN A 685 -5.42 -18.55 -20.87
C ASN A 685 -5.71 -18.12 -22.30
N LEU A 686 -6.13 -16.86 -22.43
CA LEU A 686 -6.36 -16.22 -23.71
C LEU A 686 -5.08 -15.53 -24.19
N GLY A 687 -4.87 -15.62 -25.50
CA GLY A 687 -3.81 -14.93 -26.21
C GLY A 687 -2.44 -15.58 -26.06
N VAL A 688 -1.40 -14.76 -26.21
CA VAL A 688 0.00 -15.18 -26.16
C VAL A 688 0.47 -15.29 -24.71
N GLY A 689 1.35 -16.26 -24.42
CA GLY A 689 2.00 -16.37 -23.11
C GLY A 689 2.94 -15.19 -22.85
N LEU A 690 4.00 -15.09 -23.66
CA LEU A 690 4.95 -13.97 -23.64
C LEU A 690 5.20 -13.42 -25.04
N MET A 691 5.14 -12.11 -25.19
CA MET A 691 5.46 -11.41 -26.44
C MET A 691 6.69 -10.50 -26.26
N LEU A 692 7.69 -10.66 -27.13
CA LEU A 692 8.81 -9.74 -27.31
C LEU A 692 8.56 -8.88 -28.55
N ASN A 693 8.30 -7.59 -28.38
CA ASN A 693 8.00 -6.66 -29.47
C ASN A 693 9.02 -5.52 -29.50
N ASN A 694 9.88 -5.54 -30.53
CA ASN A 694 10.99 -4.61 -30.67
C ASN A 694 11.89 -4.59 -29.42
N SER A 695 12.12 -5.76 -28.83
CA SER A 695 12.72 -5.97 -27.52
C SER A 695 13.97 -6.82 -27.65
N SER A 696 15.12 -6.33 -27.17
CA SER A 696 16.43 -6.92 -27.41
C SER A 696 17.21 -7.21 -26.13
N ASN A 697 18.16 -8.14 -26.20
CA ASN A 697 19.06 -8.48 -25.08
C ASN A 697 18.33 -8.98 -23.82
N ASN A 698 17.16 -9.58 -23.96
CA ASN A 698 16.43 -10.17 -22.83
C ASN A 698 16.82 -11.63 -22.62
N ILE A 699 16.74 -12.09 -21.37
CA ILE A 699 16.98 -13.48 -20.99
C ILE A 699 15.65 -14.05 -20.48
N ILE A 700 15.05 -14.95 -21.24
CA ILE A 700 13.84 -15.69 -20.88
C ILE A 700 14.29 -17.09 -20.44
N GLY A 701 14.24 -17.33 -19.14
CA GLY A 701 14.78 -18.50 -18.47
C GLY A 701 16.18 -18.17 -17.95
N GLY A 702 17.20 -18.93 -18.32
CA GLY A 702 18.54 -18.55 -17.90
C GLY A 702 19.64 -19.48 -18.38
N SER A 703 20.59 -19.78 -17.50
CA SER A 703 21.77 -20.61 -17.76
C SER A 703 21.72 -21.95 -17.03
N SER A 704 20.64 -22.22 -16.28
CA SER A 704 20.45 -23.48 -15.57
C SER A 704 18.98 -23.91 -15.50
N PRO A 705 18.67 -25.20 -15.27
CA PRO A 705 17.31 -25.69 -15.10
C PRO A 705 16.52 -25.03 -13.95
N ASN A 706 17.19 -24.49 -12.93
CA ASN A 706 16.51 -23.79 -11.82
C ASN A 706 15.92 -22.44 -12.23
N GLU A 707 16.33 -21.90 -13.38
CA GLU A 707 15.82 -20.66 -13.95
C GLU A 707 14.69 -20.91 -14.96
N ALA A 708 14.30 -22.17 -15.18
CA ALA A 708 13.26 -22.57 -16.12
C ALA A 708 11.91 -21.88 -15.83
N ASN A 709 11.39 -21.13 -16.80
CA ASN A 709 9.98 -20.75 -16.77
C ASN A 709 9.10 -21.90 -17.29
N VAL A 710 7.82 -21.89 -16.91
CA VAL A 710 6.78 -22.73 -17.50
C VAL A 710 5.86 -21.84 -18.33
N PHE A 711 5.62 -22.24 -19.58
CA PHE A 711 4.65 -21.61 -20.48
C PHE A 711 3.69 -22.67 -21.00
N GLY A 712 2.40 -22.57 -20.67
CA GLY A 712 1.43 -23.58 -21.09
C GLY A 712 -0.02 -23.13 -21.00
N SER A 713 -0.91 -23.92 -21.59
CA SER A 713 -2.36 -23.70 -21.59
C SER A 713 -2.78 -22.38 -22.27
N HIS A 714 -1.97 -21.84 -23.17
CA HIS A 714 -2.32 -20.67 -23.98
C HIS A 714 -3.09 -21.10 -25.22
N ASN A 715 -4.13 -20.36 -25.60
CA ASN A 715 -4.88 -20.67 -26.82
C ASN A 715 -4.19 -20.18 -28.12
N LEU A 716 -3.09 -19.43 -28.03
CA LEU A 716 -2.21 -19.05 -29.14
C LEU A 716 -0.79 -19.61 -28.93
N THR A 717 0.25 -18.84 -29.29
CA THR A 717 1.66 -19.18 -29.14
C THR A 717 2.12 -18.98 -27.70
N ALA A 718 3.01 -19.84 -27.20
CA ALA A 718 3.57 -19.69 -25.85
C ALA A 718 4.53 -18.48 -25.77
N ILE A 719 5.54 -18.41 -26.64
CA ILE A 719 6.47 -17.29 -26.75
C ILE A 719 6.49 -16.75 -28.18
N SER A 720 6.22 -15.47 -28.36
CA SER A 720 6.22 -14.80 -29.66
C SER A 720 7.30 -13.72 -29.70
N VAL A 721 8.23 -13.82 -30.65
CA VAL A 721 9.28 -12.83 -30.91
C VAL A 721 8.93 -12.13 -32.22
N VAL A 722 8.65 -10.82 -32.14
CA VAL A 722 8.12 -10.05 -33.27
C VAL A 722 8.94 -8.79 -33.54
N MET A 723 8.79 -8.26 -34.75
CA MET A 723 9.47 -7.02 -35.19
C MET A 723 11.00 -7.19 -35.17
N ALA A 724 11.75 -6.20 -34.67
CA ALA A 724 13.20 -6.23 -34.56
C ALA A 724 13.63 -6.51 -33.11
N SER A 725 13.30 -7.71 -32.61
CA SER A 725 13.62 -8.18 -31.25
C SER A 725 14.90 -9.02 -31.28
N ASN A 726 16.06 -8.38 -31.20
CA ASN A 726 17.35 -8.99 -31.49
C ASN A 726 18.08 -9.47 -30.24
N SER A 727 18.99 -10.43 -30.40
CA SER A 727 19.94 -10.81 -29.33
C SER A 727 19.28 -11.25 -28.01
N ASN A 728 18.07 -11.81 -28.06
CA ASN A 728 17.42 -12.40 -26.89
C ASN A 728 17.84 -13.87 -26.72
N THR A 729 17.96 -14.30 -25.47
CA THR A 729 18.19 -15.69 -25.09
C THR A 729 16.92 -16.28 -24.51
N ILE A 730 16.40 -17.33 -25.11
CA ILE A 730 15.29 -18.12 -24.59
C ILE A 730 15.87 -19.49 -24.25
N GLY A 731 16.12 -19.76 -22.96
CA GLY A 731 16.75 -21.02 -22.59
C GLY A 731 16.36 -21.64 -21.26
N TYR A 732 16.47 -22.96 -21.20
CA TYR A 732 16.03 -23.81 -20.08
C TYR A 732 14.52 -23.79 -19.76
N ASN A 733 13.66 -23.23 -20.62
CA ASN A 733 12.23 -23.15 -20.33
C ASN A 733 11.49 -24.47 -20.62
N ASN A 734 10.39 -24.69 -19.91
CA ASN A 734 9.40 -25.72 -20.18
C ASN A 734 8.22 -25.10 -20.93
N ILE A 735 8.02 -25.49 -22.18
CA ILE A 735 7.05 -24.87 -23.10
C ILE A 735 6.08 -25.94 -23.60
N GLY A 736 4.81 -25.80 -23.22
CA GLY A 736 3.73 -26.76 -23.43
C GLY A 736 3.85 -28.03 -22.57
N ILE A 737 4.74 -27.99 -21.58
CA ILE A 737 4.96 -29.06 -20.61
C ILE A 737 5.12 -28.49 -19.20
N GLY A 738 4.67 -29.22 -18.19
CA GLY A 738 4.66 -28.77 -16.80
C GLY A 738 6.04 -28.62 -16.17
N ALA A 739 6.07 -28.02 -14.99
CA ALA A 739 7.27 -27.91 -14.15
C ALA A 739 7.88 -29.28 -13.80
N ASP A 740 7.06 -30.33 -13.76
CA ASP A 740 7.49 -31.71 -13.54
C ASP A 740 8.17 -32.37 -14.76
N GLY A 741 8.20 -31.68 -15.91
CA GLY A 741 8.78 -32.18 -17.15
C GLY A 741 7.97 -33.29 -17.83
N THR A 742 6.73 -33.55 -17.40
CA THR A 742 5.89 -34.63 -17.95
C THR A 742 4.43 -34.24 -18.17
N THR A 743 3.89 -33.31 -17.39
CA THR A 743 2.50 -32.88 -17.49
C THR A 743 2.26 -32.16 -18.82
N ASN A 744 1.25 -32.61 -19.56
CA ASN A 744 0.88 -31.98 -20.83
C ASN A 744 0.03 -30.73 -20.56
N LEU A 745 0.62 -29.55 -20.78
CA LEU A 745 -0.08 -28.28 -20.73
C LEU A 745 -0.50 -27.81 -22.14
N GLY A 746 0.36 -28.09 -23.13
CA GLY A 746 0.21 -27.69 -24.53
C GLY A 746 0.04 -26.19 -24.76
N ASN A 747 -0.01 -25.80 -26.02
CA ASN A 747 -0.45 -24.47 -26.47
C ASN A 747 -1.22 -24.61 -27.79
N GLY A 748 -2.08 -23.63 -28.08
CA GLY A 748 -2.97 -23.68 -29.24
C GLY A 748 -2.26 -23.56 -30.59
N LEU A 749 -1.08 -22.91 -30.62
CA LEU A 749 -0.24 -22.75 -31.81
C LEU A 749 1.20 -23.21 -31.53
N GLN A 750 2.22 -22.39 -31.82
CA GLN A 750 3.62 -22.77 -31.66
C GLN A 750 4.10 -22.67 -30.21
N GLY A 751 5.12 -23.44 -29.85
CA GLY A 751 5.86 -23.23 -28.60
C GLY A 751 6.58 -21.89 -28.63
N ILE A 752 7.43 -21.69 -29.65
CA ILE A 752 8.11 -20.44 -29.93
C ILE A 752 7.86 -20.05 -31.39
N SER A 753 7.47 -18.81 -31.66
CA SER A 753 7.38 -18.25 -33.02
C SER A 753 8.25 -16.98 -33.11
N VAL A 754 9.09 -16.89 -34.14
CA VAL A 754 9.94 -15.73 -34.43
C VAL A 754 9.53 -15.17 -35.79
N THR A 755 9.12 -13.90 -35.81
CA THR A 755 8.63 -13.21 -37.01
C THR A 755 9.21 -11.80 -37.12
N GLY A 756 9.54 -11.36 -38.33
CA GLY A 756 10.19 -10.06 -38.53
C GLY A 756 11.70 -10.18 -38.68
N ALA A 757 12.37 -9.05 -38.94
CA ALA A 757 13.81 -9.00 -39.19
C ALA A 757 14.63 -9.14 -37.90
N ASN A 758 14.50 -10.29 -37.23
CA ASN A 758 15.18 -10.61 -35.98
C ASN A 758 16.54 -11.27 -36.26
N THR A 759 17.57 -10.86 -35.52
CA THR A 759 18.93 -11.40 -35.63
C THR A 759 19.58 -11.68 -34.28
N GLY A 760 20.42 -12.71 -34.22
CA GLY A 760 21.25 -13.04 -33.07
C GLY A 760 20.50 -13.61 -31.87
N ASN A 761 19.26 -14.07 -32.05
CA ASN A 761 18.50 -14.69 -30.96
C ASN A 761 18.97 -16.14 -30.75
N ALA A 762 19.03 -16.57 -29.49
CA ALA A 762 19.43 -17.92 -29.11
C ALA A 762 18.27 -18.63 -28.40
N ILE A 763 17.77 -19.70 -28.99
CA ILE A 763 16.78 -20.62 -28.39
C ILE A 763 17.55 -21.86 -27.97
N THR A 764 17.83 -22.01 -26.68
CA THR A 764 18.78 -23.04 -26.22
C THR A 764 18.32 -23.84 -25.01
N LYS A 765 18.46 -25.17 -25.03
CA LYS A 765 18.25 -26.04 -23.85
C LYS A 765 16.83 -26.00 -23.28
N ASN A 766 15.82 -25.63 -24.07
CA ASN A 766 14.42 -25.66 -23.65
C ASN A 766 13.84 -27.07 -23.81
N THR A 767 12.79 -27.39 -23.04
CA THR A 767 11.90 -28.53 -23.27
C THR A 767 10.62 -28.02 -23.92
N ILE A 768 10.39 -28.35 -25.19
CA ILE A 768 9.29 -27.83 -26.02
C ILE A 768 8.43 -28.99 -26.52
N ALA A 769 7.23 -29.13 -25.95
CA ALA A 769 6.35 -30.24 -26.30
C ALA A 769 4.87 -29.86 -26.31
N ASN A 770 4.06 -30.70 -26.98
CA ASN A 770 2.61 -30.61 -27.02
C ASN A 770 2.05 -29.32 -27.65
N ASN A 771 2.78 -28.73 -28.59
CA ASN A 771 2.34 -27.57 -29.37
C ASN A 771 1.93 -28.00 -30.79
N GLN A 772 1.42 -27.07 -31.60
CA GLN A 772 1.29 -27.29 -33.04
C GLN A 772 2.67 -27.52 -33.67
N LYS A 773 3.58 -26.56 -33.47
CA LYS A 773 4.99 -26.63 -33.88
C LYS A 773 5.87 -26.31 -32.68
N GLY A 774 7.05 -26.90 -32.59
CA GLY A 774 7.99 -26.60 -31.51
C GLY A 774 8.51 -25.16 -31.63
N VAL A 775 9.33 -24.91 -32.64
CA VAL A 775 9.89 -23.60 -33.01
C VAL A 775 9.52 -23.28 -34.45
N GLU A 776 9.04 -22.07 -34.72
CA GLU A 776 8.74 -21.56 -36.06
C GLU A 776 9.52 -20.28 -36.32
N LEU A 777 10.23 -20.21 -37.44
CA LEU A 777 10.72 -18.96 -38.02
C LEU A 777 9.83 -18.59 -39.20
N ASN A 778 9.20 -17.44 -39.16
CA ASN A 778 8.18 -17.08 -40.14
C ASN A 778 8.54 -15.76 -40.87
N PRO A 779 8.72 -15.80 -42.21
CA PRO A 779 9.18 -14.65 -42.99
C PRO A 779 8.10 -13.58 -43.25
N ALA A 780 6.84 -13.81 -42.85
CA ALA A 780 5.69 -13.00 -43.26
C ALA A 780 5.80 -11.50 -42.91
N LEU A 781 6.51 -11.17 -41.83
CA LEU A 781 6.67 -9.79 -41.34
C LEU A 781 8.13 -9.28 -41.45
N GLY A 782 8.97 -10.01 -42.17
CA GLY A 782 10.42 -9.84 -42.24
C GLY A 782 11.13 -11.17 -42.01
N ILE A 783 12.37 -11.28 -42.47
CA ILE A 783 13.12 -12.55 -42.53
C ILE A 783 14.03 -12.67 -41.29
N PRO A 784 13.73 -13.55 -40.31
CA PRO A 784 14.63 -13.82 -39.20
C PRO A 784 15.88 -14.55 -39.71
N THR A 785 17.08 -14.11 -39.32
CA THR A 785 18.34 -14.80 -39.63
C THR A 785 19.19 -14.86 -38.38
N GLN A 786 20.25 -15.67 -38.35
CA GLN A 786 21.13 -15.80 -37.18
C GLN A 786 20.33 -16.16 -35.92
N VAL A 787 19.31 -17.00 -36.05
CA VAL A 787 18.53 -17.54 -34.92
C VAL A 787 19.07 -18.94 -34.59
N THR A 788 19.86 -19.02 -33.53
CA THR A 788 20.48 -20.27 -33.09
C THR A 788 19.47 -21.11 -32.31
N ILE A 789 19.24 -22.35 -32.74
CA ILE A 789 18.34 -23.30 -32.07
C ILE A 789 19.18 -24.50 -31.63
N SER A 790 19.64 -24.50 -30.38
CA SER A 790 20.66 -25.46 -29.92
C SER A 790 20.28 -26.21 -28.63
N GLU A 791 20.63 -27.49 -28.56
CA GLU A 791 20.41 -28.37 -27.40
C GLU A 791 18.95 -28.41 -26.86
N ASN A 792 17.93 -28.06 -27.67
CA ASN A 792 16.53 -28.11 -27.22
C ASN A 792 15.97 -29.53 -27.29
N SER A 793 15.22 -29.94 -26.26
CA SER A 793 14.39 -31.14 -26.29
C SER A 793 13.04 -30.79 -26.91
N ILE A 794 12.83 -31.14 -28.18
CA ILE A 794 11.62 -30.82 -28.95
C ILE A 794 10.91 -32.12 -29.36
N PHE A 795 9.70 -32.34 -28.87
CA PHE A 795 8.97 -33.59 -29.14
C PHE A 795 7.46 -33.45 -28.95
N SER A 796 6.68 -34.44 -29.40
CA SER A 796 5.21 -34.47 -29.25
C SER A 796 4.48 -33.22 -29.78
N ASN A 797 5.10 -32.43 -30.66
CA ASN A 797 4.40 -31.37 -31.39
C ASN A 797 3.66 -32.00 -32.57
N SER A 798 2.45 -31.49 -32.88
CA SER A 798 1.54 -32.15 -33.84
C SER A 798 1.89 -31.94 -35.31
N VAL A 799 2.83 -31.04 -35.64
CA VAL A 799 3.29 -30.73 -37.00
C VAL A 799 4.80 -30.94 -37.14
N LEU A 800 5.62 -29.90 -36.93
CA LEU A 800 7.08 -29.95 -37.05
C LEU A 800 7.74 -29.54 -35.73
N GLY A 801 8.91 -30.11 -35.45
CA GLY A 801 9.73 -29.72 -34.30
C GLY A 801 10.32 -28.33 -34.51
N ILE A 802 11.02 -28.12 -35.63
CA ILE A 802 11.53 -26.83 -36.10
C ILE A 802 10.95 -26.62 -37.51
N ASP A 803 10.46 -25.43 -37.80
CA ASP A 803 9.83 -25.06 -39.07
C ASP A 803 10.39 -23.74 -39.58
N LEU A 804 11.12 -23.76 -40.72
CA LEU A 804 11.66 -22.55 -41.36
C LEU A 804 10.75 -22.03 -42.47
N VAL A 805 10.00 -22.86 -43.19
CA VAL A 805 8.89 -22.44 -44.11
C VAL A 805 8.11 -23.69 -44.60
N GLY A 806 7.89 -24.65 -43.72
CA GLY A 806 7.53 -26.03 -44.04
C GLY A 806 8.77 -26.91 -44.11
N THR A 807 8.70 -28.00 -44.86
CA THR A 807 9.89 -28.83 -45.13
C THR A 807 10.73 -28.17 -46.22
N THR A 808 11.96 -27.77 -45.86
CA THR A 808 12.97 -27.19 -46.77
C THR A 808 13.65 -28.29 -47.60
N GLU A 809 14.13 -27.93 -48.79
CA GLU A 809 14.93 -28.86 -49.61
C GLU A 809 16.35 -28.93 -49.05
N ASN A 810 16.96 -30.11 -49.08
CA ASN A 810 18.36 -30.31 -48.70
C ASN A 810 19.20 -30.35 -49.99
N ASP A 811 19.51 -29.18 -50.54
CA ASP A 811 20.03 -29.03 -51.91
C ASP A 811 21.57 -28.98 -51.97
N VAL A 812 22.14 -28.92 -53.18
CA VAL A 812 23.60 -28.91 -53.33
C VAL A 812 24.13 -27.48 -53.11
N ASP A 813 25.13 -27.37 -52.24
CA ASP A 813 25.87 -26.16 -51.91
C ASP A 813 25.11 -25.12 -51.06
N ASP A 814 23.84 -25.34 -50.72
CA ASP A 814 23.03 -24.50 -49.82
C ASP A 814 22.94 -23.04 -50.32
N ALA A 815 22.52 -22.86 -51.57
CA ALA A 815 22.46 -21.52 -52.19
C ALA A 815 21.19 -20.73 -51.83
N ASP A 816 20.34 -21.32 -50.98
CA ASP A 816 19.05 -20.79 -50.64
C ASP A 816 19.13 -19.53 -49.77
N SER A 817 18.03 -18.78 -49.77
CA SER A 817 17.91 -17.56 -48.97
C SER A 817 16.52 -17.49 -48.36
N GLY A 818 16.45 -16.96 -47.14
CA GLY A 818 15.21 -16.98 -46.38
C GLY A 818 15.51 -16.96 -44.90
N VAL A 819 14.58 -17.46 -44.10
CA VAL A 819 14.76 -17.49 -42.66
C VAL A 819 15.91 -18.43 -42.32
N ASN A 820 16.84 -18.00 -41.47
CA ASN A 820 18.09 -18.72 -41.22
C ASN A 820 18.82 -19.18 -42.51
N ASN A 821 18.72 -18.41 -43.59
CA ASN A 821 19.22 -18.79 -44.93
C ASN A 821 18.74 -20.16 -45.45
N LEU A 822 17.67 -20.73 -44.85
CA LEU A 822 17.20 -22.09 -45.12
C LEU A 822 18.33 -23.14 -44.99
N GLN A 823 19.23 -22.93 -44.02
CA GLN A 823 20.41 -23.75 -43.77
C GLN A 823 20.14 -25.24 -43.95
N ASN A 824 20.94 -25.90 -44.79
CA ASN A 824 20.83 -27.32 -45.05
C ASN A 824 21.03 -28.16 -43.78
N THR A 825 20.30 -29.26 -43.72
CA THR A 825 20.33 -30.23 -42.61
C THR A 825 21.47 -31.25 -42.79
N PRO A 826 22.00 -31.85 -41.70
CA PRO A 826 22.96 -32.94 -41.80
C PRO A 826 22.34 -34.21 -42.41
N GLU A 827 23.04 -34.82 -43.37
CA GLU A 827 22.71 -36.12 -43.94
C GLU A 827 23.49 -37.23 -43.23
N ILE A 828 22.81 -38.04 -42.43
CA ILE A 828 23.42 -39.19 -41.75
C ILE A 828 23.41 -40.39 -42.71
N SER A 829 24.59 -40.82 -43.15
CA SER A 829 24.75 -41.93 -44.10
C SER A 829 24.97 -43.28 -43.42
N VAL A 830 25.60 -43.30 -42.24
CA VAL A 830 25.90 -44.53 -41.49
C VAL A 830 25.74 -44.28 -39.99
N ILE A 831 25.08 -45.21 -39.30
CA ILE A 831 25.09 -45.31 -37.83
C ILE A 831 25.54 -46.73 -37.47
N VAL A 832 26.62 -46.85 -36.69
CA VAL A 832 27.12 -48.12 -36.15
C VAL A 832 27.07 -48.07 -34.63
N ASN A 833 26.26 -48.93 -34.01
CA ASN A 833 26.33 -49.13 -32.56
C ASN A 833 27.62 -49.87 -32.21
N LEU A 834 28.49 -49.24 -31.43
CA LEU A 834 29.80 -49.78 -31.07
C LEU A 834 29.77 -50.66 -29.81
N GLY A 835 28.64 -50.73 -29.11
CA GLY A 835 28.58 -51.23 -27.72
C GLY A 835 29.09 -50.18 -26.72
N ASP A 836 28.95 -50.46 -25.42
CA ASP A 836 29.41 -49.59 -24.32
C ASP A 836 28.91 -48.12 -24.40
N ASP A 837 27.60 -47.94 -24.67
CA ASP A 837 26.93 -46.63 -24.71
C ASP A 837 27.47 -45.65 -25.79
N ALA A 838 28.01 -46.16 -26.91
CA ALA A 838 28.55 -45.33 -27.99
C ALA A 838 27.98 -45.64 -29.39
N LEU A 839 27.80 -44.60 -30.19
CA LEU A 839 27.38 -44.67 -31.61
C LEU A 839 28.46 -44.05 -32.50
N GLU A 840 28.93 -44.76 -33.51
CA GLU A 840 29.71 -44.18 -34.61
C GLU A 840 28.75 -43.68 -35.69
N VAL A 841 28.81 -42.39 -36.01
CA VAL A 841 27.94 -41.73 -36.98
C VAL A 841 28.79 -41.13 -38.09
N THR A 842 28.49 -41.49 -39.34
CA THR A 842 29.05 -40.82 -40.53
C THR A 842 27.98 -39.93 -41.14
N TYR A 843 28.34 -38.67 -41.37
CA TYR A 843 27.43 -37.66 -41.88
C TYR A 843 28.14 -36.63 -42.77
N SER A 844 27.39 -35.89 -43.56
CA SER A 844 27.86 -34.67 -44.25
C SER A 844 26.76 -33.60 -44.23
N VAL A 845 27.12 -32.35 -44.48
CA VAL A 845 26.15 -31.26 -44.67
C VAL A 845 26.36 -30.72 -46.08
N PRO A 846 25.36 -30.74 -46.98
CA PRO A 846 25.52 -30.33 -48.38
C PRO A 846 25.55 -28.80 -48.54
N SER A 847 26.37 -28.12 -47.74
CA SER A 847 26.58 -26.68 -47.79
C SER A 847 27.99 -26.35 -48.27
N SER A 848 28.12 -25.29 -49.08
CA SER A 848 29.42 -24.78 -49.52
C SER A 848 29.96 -23.73 -48.54
N ILE A 849 31.29 -23.63 -48.43
CA ILE A 849 31.97 -22.54 -47.68
C ILE A 849 31.65 -21.13 -48.20
N VAL A 850 31.04 -21.03 -49.39
CA VAL A 850 30.62 -19.76 -50.00
C VAL A 850 29.27 -19.30 -49.44
N ASN A 851 28.35 -20.23 -49.17
CA ASN A 851 26.97 -19.90 -48.83
C ASN A 851 26.66 -20.04 -47.33
N SER A 852 27.41 -20.88 -46.62
CA SER A 852 27.25 -21.07 -45.17
C SER A 852 28.57 -20.80 -44.44
N ALA A 853 28.47 -20.30 -43.20
CA ALA A 853 29.65 -19.97 -42.41
C ALA A 853 30.19 -21.17 -41.62
N TYR A 854 31.51 -21.39 -41.67
CA TYR A 854 32.20 -22.48 -40.97
C TYR A 854 33.08 -21.95 -39.82
N PRO A 855 33.38 -22.78 -38.78
CA PRO A 855 32.89 -24.14 -38.60
C PRO A 855 31.42 -24.17 -38.19
N MET A 856 30.67 -25.13 -38.73
CA MET A 856 29.30 -25.42 -38.30
C MET A 856 29.31 -26.24 -37.01
N VAL A 857 28.23 -26.16 -36.25
CA VAL A 857 27.93 -27.03 -35.12
C VAL A 857 26.84 -28.00 -35.52
N ILE A 858 27.13 -29.29 -35.40
CA ILE A 858 26.20 -30.38 -35.75
C ILE A 858 25.74 -31.04 -34.47
N GLU A 859 24.46 -30.97 -34.18
CA GLU A 859 23.90 -31.50 -32.93
C GLU A 859 23.06 -32.74 -33.22
N PHE A 860 23.32 -33.83 -32.49
CA PHE A 860 22.64 -35.11 -32.67
C PHE A 860 21.65 -35.37 -31.54
N PHE A 861 20.48 -35.90 -31.90
CA PHE A 861 19.38 -36.13 -30.97
C PHE A 861 18.76 -37.51 -31.15
N GLY A 862 18.43 -38.17 -30.03
CA GLY A 862 17.47 -39.26 -30.00
C GLY A 862 16.09 -38.72 -30.38
N ALA A 863 15.50 -39.28 -31.44
CA ALA A 863 14.32 -38.73 -32.07
C ALA A 863 13.03 -39.45 -31.63
N ALA A 864 11.95 -38.68 -31.52
CA ALA A 864 10.59 -39.18 -31.36
C ALA A 864 9.71 -38.58 -32.45
N ASN A 865 9.20 -39.42 -33.36
CA ASN A 865 8.42 -38.99 -34.54
C ASN A 865 9.14 -37.91 -35.38
N GLY A 866 10.45 -38.08 -35.61
CA GLY A 866 11.26 -37.15 -36.40
C GLY A 866 11.58 -35.81 -35.72
N GLN A 867 11.34 -35.68 -34.41
CA GLN A 867 11.70 -34.50 -33.63
C GLN A 867 12.77 -34.86 -32.59
N GLY A 868 13.77 -33.98 -32.40
CA GLY A 868 14.89 -34.23 -31.49
C GLY A 868 14.50 -34.12 -30.02
N LYS A 869 14.22 -35.25 -29.36
CA LYS A 869 13.77 -35.32 -27.97
C LYS A 869 14.93 -35.32 -26.98
N PHE A 870 15.99 -36.07 -27.24
CA PHE A 870 17.10 -36.21 -26.29
C PHE A 870 18.41 -35.80 -26.94
N PHE A 871 19.01 -34.71 -26.47
CA PHE A 871 20.33 -34.30 -26.93
C PHE A 871 21.38 -35.37 -26.57
N ILE A 872 22.24 -35.71 -27.53
CA ILE A 872 23.32 -36.69 -27.36
C ILE A 872 24.64 -35.93 -27.19
N GLU A 873 25.14 -35.35 -28.28
CA GLU A 873 26.43 -34.70 -28.35
C GLU A 873 26.45 -33.75 -29.57
N ALA A 874 27.35 -32.77 -29.55
CA ALA A 874 27.57 -31.83 -30.65
C ALA A 874 28.98 -32.02 -31.23
N ASP A 875 29.09 -31.89 -32.55
CA ASP A 875 30.35 -31.97 -33.27
C ASP A 875 30.65 -30.68 -34.05
N SER A 876 31.94 -30.39 -34.22
CA SER A 876 32.43 -29.23 -34.97
C SER A 876 32.78 -29.62 -36.40
N TYR A 877 32.05 -29.09 -37.37
CA TYR A 877 32.18 -29.40 -38.78
C TYR A 877 32.88 -28.25 -39.52
N SER A 878 34.18 -28.41 -39.82
CA SER A 878 35.07 -27.32 -40.23
C SER A 878 35.18 -27.12 -41.75
N GLU A 879 34.85 -28.13 -42.55
CA GLU A 879 34.89 -28.08 -44.01
C GLU A 879 33.88 -29.07 -44.62
N PRO A 880 33.35 -28.82 -45.83
CA PRO A 880 32.44 -29.74 -46.52
C PRO A 880 33.08 -31.11 -46.80
N GLY A 881 32.27 -32.16 -46.75
CA GLY A 881 32.66 -33.56 -46.98
C GLY A 881 32.11 -34.53 -45.92
N ASP A 882 32.29 -35.83 -46.14
CA ASP A 882 31.91 -36.85 -45.16
C ASP A 882 32.80 -36.80 -43.93
N LYS A 883 32.18 -36.83 -42.75
CA LYS A 883 32.86 -36.89 -41.45
C LYS A 883 32.29 -38.03 -40.62
N THR A 884 33.17 -38.78 -39.96
CA THR A 884 32.79 -39.82 -39.01
C THR A 884 33.15 -39.38 -37.59
N VAL A 885 32.21 -39.53 -36.66
CA VAL A 885 32.36 -39.19 -35.24
C VAL A 885 31.82 -40.30 -34.34
N ILE A 886 32.31 -40.36 -33.11
CA ILE A 886 31.77 -41.23 -32.06
C ILE A 886 30.97 -40.36 -31.11
N LEU A 887 29.68 -40.64 -31.00
CA LEU A 887 28.75 -39.99 -30.09
C LEU A 887 28.57 -40.87 -28.85
N ASN A 888 28.66 -40.26 -27.67
CA ASN A 888 28.46 -40.96 -26.42
C ASN A 888 27.02 -40.78 -25.94
N LEU A 889 26.31 -41.89 -25.74
CA LEU A 889 24.94 -41.87 -25.20
C LEU A 889 24.98 -41.58 -23.68
N PRO A 890 23.99 -40.83 -23.15
CA PRO A 890 23.96 -40.49 -21.73
C PRO A 890 23.87 -41.74 -20.85
N THR A 891 24.61 -41.80 -19.73
CA THR A 891 24.59 -43.00 -18.86
C THR A 891 23.19 -43.32 -18.32
N GLY A 892 22.79 -44.60 -18.36
CA GLY A 892 21.48 -45.05 -17.87
C GLY A 892 20.28 -44.70 -18.77
N TYR A 893 20.54 -44.33 -20.03
CA TYR A 893 19.51 -44.08 -21.03
C TYR A 893 18.65 -45.31 -21.32
N ASN A 894 17.41 -45.09 -21.77
CA ASN A 894 16.61 -46.13 -22.39
C ASN A 894 17.00 -46.25 -23.87
N VAL A 895 17.42 -47.44 -24.30
CA VAL A 895 17.82 -47.71 -25.69
C VAL A 895 16.72 -47.35 -26.68
N ASP A 896 15.45 -47.51 -26.29
CA ASP A 896 14.30 -47.21 -27.15
C ASP A 896 14.22 -45.72 -27.53
N ASP A 897 14.73 -44.83 -26.68
CA ASP A 897 14.72 -43.38 -26.90
C ASP A 897 15.76 -42.91 -27.95
N TYR A 898 16.64 -43.80 -28.41
CA TYR A 898 17.74 -43.53 -29.35
C TYR A 898 17.77 -44.50 -30.54
N LEU A 899 16.64 -45.18 -30.81
CA LEU A 899 16.48 -46.05 -31.99
C LEU A 899 16.51 -45.27 -33.30
N THR A 900 16.14 -43.99 -33.26
CA THR A 900 16.20 -43.10 -34.41
C THR A 900 16.96 -41.84 -34.02
N ILE A 901 17.81 -41.36 -34.93
CA ILE A 901 18.62 -40.18 -34.75
C ILE A 901 18.18 -39.11 -35.75
N VAL A 902 18.05 -37.88 -35.27
CA VAL A 902 17.97 -36.67 -36.12
C VAL A 902 19.11 -35.74 -35.76
N ALA A 903 19.46 -34.83 -36.66
CA ALA A 903 20.48 -33.83 -36.41
C ALA A 903 20.08 -32.46 -36.97
N THR A 904 20.66 -31.42 -36.40
CA THR A 904 20.59 -30.04 -36.91
C THR A 904 21.99 -29.55 -37.27
N ALA A 905 22.08 -28.63 -38.23
CA ALA A 905 23.30 -27.89 -38.53
C ALA A 905 23.10 -26.42 -38.16
N THR A 906 24.05 -25.87 -37.43
CA THR A 906 24.10 -24.42 -37.13
C THR A 906 25.38 -23.84 -37.72
N ASP A 907 25.26 -22.88 -38.63
CA ASP A 907 26.42 -22.20 -39.21
C ASP A 907 27.12 -21.27 -38.20
N ALA A 908 28.33 -20.80 -38.50
CA ALA A 908 29.09 -19.93 -37.59
C ALA A 908 28.48 -18.53 -37.41
N ASN A 909 27.47 -18.15 -38.20
CA ASN A 909 26.67 -16.93 -38.00
C ASN A 909 25.45 -17.19 -37.10
N GLY A 910 25.17 -18.45 -36.74
CA GLY A 910 24.08 -18.84 -35.87
C GLY A 910 22.78 -19.19 -36.60
N ASN A 911 22.81 -19.45 -37.91
CA ASN A 911 21.65 -19.95 -38.66
C ASN A 911 21.51 -21.47 -38.44
N THR A 912 20.43 -21.90 -37.80
CA THR A 912 20.13 -23.33 -37.58
C THR A 912 19.09 -23.87 -38.55
N SER A 913 19.34 -25.08 -39.07
CA SER A 913 18.44 -25.87 -39.93
C SER A 913 17.23 -26.45 -39.18
N GLU A 914 16.24 -26.99 -39.90
CA GLU A 914 15.31 -27.96 -39.31
C GLU A 914 16.02 -29.25 -38.83
N PHE A 915 15.27 -30.15 -38.19
CA PHE A 915 15.73 -31.53 -37.99
C PHE A 915 15.83 -32.24 -39.34
N GLY A 916 17.00 -32.81 -39.63
CA GLY A 916 17.22 -33.66 -40.79
C GLY A 916 16.41 -34.96 -40.76
N VAL A 917 16.55 -35.77 -41.81
CA VAL A 917 15.84 -37.04 -41.94
C VAL A 917 16.14 -37.95 -40.74
N SER A 918 15.08 -38.52 -40.17
CA SER A 918 15.20 -39.48 -39.07
C SER A 918 15.79 -40.79 -39.59
N THR A 919 16.97 -41.15 -39.07
CA THR A 919 17.72 -42.33 -39.50
C THR A 919 17.71 -43.39 -38.41
N ASP A 920 17.33 -44.62 -38.76
CA ASP A 920 17.32 -45.76 -37.86
C ASP A 920 18.75 -46.15 -37.45
N SER A 921 19.01 -46.24 -36.14
CA SER A 921 20.26 -46.80 -35.61
C SER A 921 20.37 -48.32 -35.80
N THR A 922 19.29 -48.96 -36.28
CA THR A 922 19.17 -50.41 -36.51
C THR A 922 19.65 -50.90 -37.88
N LEU A 923 20.23 -50.03 -38.73
CA LEU A 923 20.84 -50.45 -40.01
C LEU A 923 22.33 -50.83 -39.90
N SER A 924 22.90 -50.84 -38.69
CA SER A 924 24.11 -51.63 -38.43
C SER A 924 23.75 -53.11 -38.55
N ILE A 925 24.41 -53.81 -39.48
CA ILE A 925 24.27 -55.25 -39.69
C ILE A 925 24.20 -55.91 -38.32
N GLU A 926 23.08 -56.59 -38.07
CA GLU A 926 22.83 -57.50 -36.97
C GLU A 926 24.10 -58.33 -36.70
N GLN A 927 25.02 -57.82 -35.88
CA GLN A 927 25.89 -58.66 -35.11
C GLN A 927 24.95 -59.27 -34.10
N VAL A 928 24.35 -60.39 -34.53
CA VAL A 928 23.94 -61.48 -33.68
C VAL A 928 24.85 -61.43 -32.47
N LEU A 929 24.35 -60.86 -31.37
CA LEU A 929 24.94 -61.06 -30.06
C LEU A 929 25.13 -62.56 -30.01
N LYS A 930 26.39 -63.01 -30.04
CA LYS A 930 26.75 -64.42 -29.91
C LYS A 930 26.28 -64.84 -28.52
N ARG A 931 24.99 -65.16 -28.40
CA ARG A 931 24.39 -65.92 -27.31
C ARG A 931 24.78 -67.38 -27.53
N THR A 932 26.09 -67.62 -27.62
CA THR A 932 26.64 -68.95 -27.86
C THR A 932 26.91 -69.59 -26.53
N PHE A 933 26.24 -70.71 -26.27
CA PHE A 933 26.70 -71.65 -25.25
C PHE A 933 28.12 -72.11 -25.61
N ASN A 934 29.01 -72.17 -24.63
CA ASN A 934 30.37 -72.66 -24.83
C ASN A 934 30.42 -74.16 -24.54
N LEU A 935 30.95 -74.94 -25.49
CA LEU A 935 31.21 -76.38 -25.32
C LEU A 935 32.71 -76.64 -25.28
N TYR A 936 33.17 -77.26 -24.19
CA TYR A 936 34.57 -77.61 -24.03
C TYR A 936 34.78 -78.84 -23.15
N PRO A 937 35.89 -79.60 -23.32
CA PRO A 937 36.76 -79.56 -24.48
C PRO A 937 36.01 -80.08 -25.73
N ASN A 938 36.39 -79.62 -26.93
CA ASN A 938 35.89 -80.16 -28.19
C ASN A 938 37.05 -80.15 -29.20
N PRO A 939 37.65 -81.31 -29.57
CA PRO A 939 37.17 -82.68 -29.34
C PRO A 939 37.18 -83.13 -27.86
N VAL A 940 36.26 -84.02 -27.49
CA VAL A 940 36.03 -84.49 -26.12
C VAL A 940 36.30 -85.99 -25.97
N PHE A 941 36.84 -86.41 -24.81
CA PHE A 941 36.97 -87.81 -24.45
C PHE A 941 35.82 -88.27 -23.54
N ASN A 942 35.81 -87.96 -22.25
CA ASN A 942 34.80 -88.54 -21.35
C ASN A 942 33.74 -87.54 -20.88
N LYS A 943 34.12 -86.28 -20.67
CA LYS A 943 33.27 -85.24 -20.08
C LYS A 943 33.23 -84.02 -20.99
N LEU A 944 32.03 -83.57 -21.32
CA LEU A 944 31.78 -82.35 -22.08
C LEU A 944 31.12 -81.32 -21.16
N PHE A 945 31.67 -80.12 -21.09
CA PHE A 945 31.11 -79.02 -20.33
C PHE A 945 30.33 -78.10 -21.25
N VAL A 946 29.16 -77.68 -20.80
CA VAL A 946 28.28 -76.71 -21.46
C VAL A 946 28.16 -75.52 -20.52
N GLN A 947 28.56 -74.35 -20.98
CA GLN A 947 28.48 -73.11 -20.22
C GLN A 947 27.55 -72.11 -20.92
N ALA A 948 26.53 -71.65 -20.20
CA ALA A 948 25.58 -70.65 -20.62
C ALA A 948 26.14 -69.23 -20.37
N PRO A 949 25.73 -68.23 -21.17
CA PRO A 949 26.16 -66.85 -21.01
C PRO A 949 25.52 -66.14 -19.79
N SER A 950 24.48 -66.69 -19.18
CA SER A 950 23.85 -66.17 -17.95
C SER A 950 23.13 -67.27 -17.15
N SER A 951 22.78 -66.99 -15.89
CA SER A 951 22.19 -67.93 -14.93
C SER A 951 20.73 -68.27 -15.22
N ARG A 952 20.49 -69.32 -16.02
CA ARG A 952 19.14 -69.76 -16.44
C ARG A 952 19.00 -71.28 -16.56
N SER A 953 17.74 -71.74 -16.59
CA SER A 953 17.38 -73.13 -16.91
C SER A 953 17.32 -73.38 -18.42
N TYR A 954 17.85 -74.51 -18.88
CA TYR A 954 17.85 -74.93 -20.28
C TYR A 954 17.84 -76.45 -20.41
N ASP A 955 17.23 -76.94 -21.50
CA ASP A 955 17.17 -78.33 -21.87
C ASP A 955 18.27 -78.68 -22.88
N LEU A 956 19.01 -79.75 -22.59
CA LEU A 956 20.06 -80.28 -23.44
C LEU A 956 19.60 -81.58 -24.08
N LYS A 957 19.75 -81.68 -25.40
CA LYS A 957 19.39 -82.85 -26.20
C LYS A 957 20.52 -83.18 -27.15
N LEU A 958 21.25 -84.24 -26.85
CA LEU A 958 22.36 -84.73 -27.65
C LEU A 958 21.86 -85.72 -28.70
N VAL A 959 22.22 -85.49 -29.96
CA VAL A 959 21.88 -86.35 -31.10
C VAL A 959 23.12 -86.80 -31.87
N ASN A 960 23.07 -88.02 -32.41
CA ASN A 960 24.10 -88.52 -33.33
C ASN A 960 23.86 -88.03 -34.78
N THR A 961 24.76 -88.36 -35.71
CA THR A 961 24.65 -87.95 -37.13
C THR A 961 23.43 -88.52 -37.87
N LEU A 962 22.76 -89.54 -37.33
CA LEU A 962 21.52 -90.10 -37.86
C LEU A 962 20.27 -89.40 -37.28
N GLY A 963 20.44 -88.39 -36.43
CA GLY A 963 19.36 -87.65 -35.77
C GLY A 963 18.74 -88.37 -34.57
N GLN A 964 19.31 -89.51 -34.14
CA GLN A 964 18.82 -90.25 -32.97
C GLN A 964 19.29 -89.57 -31.69
N ILE A 965 18.39 -89.45 -30.72
CA ILE A 965 18.67 -88.86 -29.42
C ILE A 965 19.44 -89.85 -28.56
N VAL A 966 20.63 -89.46 -28.11
CA VAL A 966 21.51 -90.31 -27.30
C VAL A 966 21.58 -89.86 -25.84
N LEU A 967 21.25 -88.59 -25.54
CA LEU A 967 21.16 -88.08 -24.17
C LEU A 967 20.19 -86.89 -24.09
N ILE A 968 19.38 -86.83 -23.04
CA ILE A 968 18.58 -85.65 -22.67
C ILE A 968 18.90 -85.28 -21.23
N LYS A 969 19.13 -84.00 -20.95
CA LYS A 969 19.37 -83.50 -19.59
C LYS A 969 18.78 -82.10 -19.45
N LYS A 970 17.93 -81.91 -18.45
CA LYS A 970 17.51 -80.58 -18.01
C LYS A 970 18.54 -80.01 -17.05
N ASN A 971 18.86 -78.74 -17.17
CA ASN A 971 19.87 -78.10 -16.34
C ASN A 971 19.40 -76.72 -15.87
N ASN A 972 19.66 -76.40 -14.60
CA ASN A 972 19.21 -75.14 -13.96
C ASN A 972 20.38 -74.26 -13.50
N ASN A 973 21.60 -74.52 -13.99
CA ASN A 973 22.83 -73.85 -13.57
C ASN A 973 23.60 -73.29 -14.78
N ASP A 974 24.40 -72.26 -14.57
CA ASP A 974 25.15 -71.54 -15.61
C ASP A 974 26.14 -72.45 -16.34
N ALA A 975 26.63 -73.50 -15.67
CA ALA A 975 27.47 -74.52 -16.26
C ALA A 975 26.96 -75.92 -15.89
N THR A 976 27.06 -76.85 -16.84
CA THR A 976 26.72 -78.24 -16.61
C THR A 976 27.68 -79.19 -17.29
N GLU A 977 27.98 -80.29 -16.60
CA GLU A 977 28.81 -81.36 -17.11
C GLU A 977 27.94 -82.47 -17.72
N LEU A 978 28.33 -82.95 -18.90
CA LEU A 978 27.77 -84.11 -19.56
C LEU A 978 28.82 -85.23 -19.59
N GLU A 979 28.52 -86.33 -18.90
CA GLU A 979 29.28 -87.58 -19.02
C GLU A 979 28.87 -88.31 -20.30
N ILE A 980 29.83 -88.47 -21.22
CA ILE A 980 29.62 -89.02 -22.56
C ILE A 980 30.60 -90.16 -22.88
N SER A 981 31.23 -90.74 -21.85
CA SER A 981 32.17 -91.85 -21.96
C SER A 981 31.58 -93.10 -22.62
N SER A 982 30.26 -93.28 -22.57
CA SER A 982 29.53 -94.39 -23.21
C SER A 982 29.27 -94.19 -24.71
N LEU A 983 29.51 -93.00 -25.25
CA LEU A 983 29.30 -92.70 -26.68
C LEU A 983 30.46 -93.22 -27.53
N SER A 984 30.13 -93.78 -28.70
CA SER A 984 31.13 -94.22 -29.68
C SER A 984 31.85 -93.01 -30.29
N LYS A 985 33.11 -93.19 -30.73
CA LYS A 985 33.86 -92.12 -31.42
C LYS A 985 33.10 -91.63 -32.65
N GLY A 986 32.98 -90.32 -32.81
CA GLY A 986 32.19 -89.74 -33.91
C GLY A 986 31.74 -88.30 -33.67
N LEU A 987 31.02 -87.76 -34.64
CA LEU A 987 30.44 -86.42 -34.59
C LEU A 987 29.05 -86.48 -33.93
N TYR A 988 28.79 -85.55 -33.00
CA TYR A 988 27.51 -85.40 -32.33
C TYR A 988 27.07 -83.93 -32.35
N PHE A 989 25.76 -83.71 -32.21
CA PHE A 989 25.15 -82.39 -32.13
C PHE A 989 24.39 -82.24 -30.81
N LEU A 990 24.71 -81.21 -30.04
CA LEU A 990 24.00 -80.85 -28.83
C LEU A 990 23.01 -79.74 -29.15
N ASN A 991 21.72 -80.06 -29.09
CA ASN A 991 20.64 -79.09 -29.17
C ASN A 991 20.34 -78.57 -27.76
N ILE A 992 20.23 -77.26 -27.63
CA ILE A 992 20.02 -76.54 -26.38
C ILE A 992 18.77 -75.70 -26.55
N THR A 993 17.78 -75.86 -25.68
CA THR A 993 16.51 -75.14 -25.73
C THR A 993 16.31 -74.39 -24.41
N SER A 994 16.14 -73.07 -24.45
CA SER A 994 15.81 -72.27 -23.26
C SER A 994 14.30 -72.35 -22.96
N GLU A 995 13.89 -72.06 -21.72
CA GLU A 995 12.46 -72.00 -21.36
C GLU A 995 11.69 -70.87 -22.07
N GLU A 996 12.39 -69.86 -22.60
CA GLU A 996 11.83 -68.75 -23.41
C GLU A 996 11.67 -69.11 -24.91
N GLY A 997 12.09 -70.32 -25.31
CA GLY A 997 11.92 -70.85 -26.67
C GLY A 997 13.13 -70.70 -27.59
N ASP A 998 14.24 -70.13 -27.11
CA ASP A 998 15.49 -70.02 -27.90
C ASP A 998 16.11 -71.40 -28.11
N ASN A 999 16.54 -71.70 -29.34
CA ASN A 999 17.16 -72.98 -29.70
C ASN A 999 18.55 -72.78 -30.31
N GLN A 1000 19.55 -73.48 -29.79
CA GLN A 1000 20.89 -73.52 -30.36
C GLN A 1000 21.41 -74.95 -30.55
N THR A 1001 22.00 -75.25 -31.72
CA THR A 1001 22.65 -76.54 -31.98
C THR A 1001 24.16 -76.35 -32.11
N ILE A 1002 24.93 -77.07 -31.29
CA ILE A 1002 26.40 -77.02 -31.29
C ILE A 1002 26.97 -78.39 -31.62
N LYS A 1003 27.87 -78.46 -32.61
CA LYS A 1003 28.56 -79.70 -33.00
C LYS A 1003 29.80 -79.97 -32.13
N PHE A 1004 30.01 -81.22 -31.75
CA PHE A 1004 31.28 -81.63 -31.13
C PHE A 1004 31.73 -83.02 -31.57
N ILE A 1005 33.03 -83.27 -31.45
CA ILE A 1005 33.67 -84.53 -31.85
C ILE A 1005 34.03 -85.34 -30.59
N LYS A 1006 33.48 -86.54 -30.47
CA LYS A 1006 33.89 -87.53 -29.47
C LYS A 1006 35.08 -88.34 -30.01
N ASN A 1007 36.22 -88.22 -29.33
CA ASN A 1007 37.46 -88.94 -29.66
C ASN A 1007 37.63 -90.26 -28.92
#